data_AF-A0A7J6V4F9-F1
#
_entry.id   AF-A0A7J6V4F9-F1
#
_cell.length_a   1.000
_cell.length_b   1.000
_cell.length_c   1.000
_cell.angle_alpha   90.00
_cell.angle_beta   90.00
_cell.angle_gamma   90.00
#
_symmetry.space_group_name_H-M   'P 1'
#
loop_
_entity.id
_entity.type
_entity.pdbx_description
1 polymer ?
#
loop_
_entity_poly.entity_id
_entity_poly.type
_entity_poly.pdbx_seq_one_letter_code
_entity_poly.pdbx_strand_id
1 'polypeptide(L)'
;MENLITLVNKLQRACTALGDHGEESALPTLWDSLPAIAVVGGQSSGKSSVLESIVGKDFLPRGSGIVTRRPLVLQLHRIEEGREYAEFMHLPRKRFTDFAAVRKEISDETDRETGRSKQISSVPIHLSIFSPNVVNLTLIDLPGLTKVAVDGQSESIVQDIENMVRAFIEKPNCIILAVSPANQDLATSDAIKISREVDPKGERTWGVLTKIDLMDKGTDAVDILEGKSYRLQFPWIGVVNRSQADINKSVDMIAARRKEREYFSNSPDYKHLAHRMGSEYLGKMLSKHLETVIKSRIPGLQSLISKSIAELESELSRLGKPVAADAGGKLYMIMEICRIFDGIYKEHLDGIRPGGDKIYSVFDNQLPAALKRLQFDKQLSMENVRKLITEADGYQPHLIAPEQGYRRLIESSLVTIRGPAEAAVDAVHSILKELVHKAINETSELKQYPTLRVEVSNAACESLDRMRDESKKATLKLVDMECSYLTVDFFRKLPQDIEKGGNPTHSIFDRYNDSYLRRIGTTVLSYVNMVCGSLRNSIPKSVVFCQVREAKRSLLDFFFAELGTKEAKQLAKLLDEDPAVMERRTSLAKRLELYRSAQAEIDAVAWANSIGAPSLDFFLEMSGRIPGGTEGVMASKRDIFSLSGPLHLTDVDWKNAYHRRSVAACLVQGVYVLERDRQTNRQGPHALASPWWEFFHFQPLRHLVDDVDSSIFGIVYEFRPPPSGHKALTQSTPKYVIAFRGTITKGDSVTQDLKLDLDIVRNGLHCTSRFELAMQAVRNVVAACGDLNIWIAGHSLGSAMGMLAGKNMARTGIFLEAFFFNPPFFSAPIERIKDKKVKHGIRIASSLLTAGLSLAMKAKGHNQRSRSDDLFTALSPWVPSLYVHPDDHICSEYIGYFEHRKRMEEMGAGGIERLATQNSVASLFLNAMGKDSDPIHLLPSACLTTNLSPAADFKQAHGVHQWWRPDLHLHSKLYKY
;
A
#
# COMPACT_ATOMS: atom_id res chain seq x y z
N MET A 1 13.71 31.81 1.25
CA MET A 1 15.11 31.90 0.74
C MET A 1 16.10 31.17 1.67
N GLU A 2 16.11 31.41 2.99
CA GLU A 2 16.98 30.66 3.94
C GLU A 2 16.71 29.14 4.01
N ASN A 3 15.52 28.69 3.58
CA ASN A 3 15.09 27.29 3.64
C ASN A 3 15.86 26.32 2.72
N LEU A 4 16.49 26.79 1.64
CA LEU A 4 17.09 25.94 0.60
C LEU A 4 18.42 25.31 1.02
N ILE A 5 19.26 26.06 1.74
CA ILE A 5 20.54 25.55 2.25
C ILE A 5 20.28 24.59 3.43
N THR A 6 19.29 24.90 4.26
CA THR A 6 18.81 24.02 5.32
C THR A 6 18.31 22.68 4.77
N LEU A 7 17.58 22.69 3.65
CA LEU A 7 17.15 21.49 2.93
C LEU A 7 18.34 20.63 2.50
N VAL A 8 19.31 21.19 1.80
CA VAL A 8 20.52 20.45 1.38
C VAL A 8 21.24 19.85 2.58
N ASN A 9 21.33 20.59 3.68
CA ASN A 9 21.97 20.11 4.90
C ASN A 9 21.23 18.94 5.55
N LYS A 10 19.90 18.96 5.56
CA LYS A 10 19.08 17.83 6.03
C LYS A 10 19.27 16.59 5.15
N LEU A 11 19.23 16.78 3.82
CA LEU A 11 19.45 15.69 2.85
C LEU A 11 20.83 15.07 3.01
N GLN A 12 21.86 15.90 3.12
CA GLN A 12 23.23 15.48 3.40
C GLN A 12 23.33 14.62 4.68
N ARG A 13 22.78 15.11 5.80
CA ARG A 13 22.79 14.36 7.07
C ARG A 13 22.09 13.01 6.95
N ALA A 14 20.96 12.96 6.25
CA ALA A 14 20.20 11.74 6.06
C ALA A 14 20.99 10.70 5.25
N CYS A 15 21.64 11.10 4.14
CA CYS A 15 22.50 10.20 3.35
C CYS A 15 23.68 9.69 4.18
N THR A 16 24.33 10.57 4.95
CA THR A 16 25.49 10.23 5.80
C THR A 16 25.10 9.21 6.89
N ALA A 17 23.92 9.34 7.49
CA ALA A 17 23.45 8.43 8.53
C ALA A 17 23.16 6.99 8.03
N LEU A 18 22.98 6.81 6.71
CA LEU A 18 22.71 5.51 6.10
C LEU A 18 23.95 4.84 5.50
N GLY A 19 25.15 5.41 5.68
CA GLY A 19 26.38 4.89 5.07
C GLY A 19 26.47 5.16 3.57
N ASP A 20 25.62 6.03 3.03
CA ASP A 20 25.62 6.45 1.63
C ASP A 20 26.71 7.52 1.40
N HIS A 21 27.97 7.16 1.70
CA HIS A 21 29.13 8.05 1.67
C HIS A 21 29.74 8.21 0.26
N GLY A 22 29.07 7.69 -0.78
CA GLY A 22 29.63 7.62 -2.13
C GLY A 22 30.75 6.59 -2.28
N GLU A 23 30.81 5.57 -1.41
CA GLU A 23 31.65 4.39 -1.64
C GLU A 23 31.04 3.46 -2.70
N GLU A 24 31.92 2.75 -3.42
CA GLU A 24 31.71 1.89 -4.59
C GLU A 24 30.40 1.08 -4.61
N SER A 25 29.29 1.75 -4.91
CA SER A 25 28.06 1.11 -5.36
C SER A 25 27.69 1.67 -6.72
N ALA A 26 27.26 0.80 -7.63
CA ALA A 26 27.14 1.04 -9.07
C ALA A 26 26.10 2.12 -9.49
N LEU A 27 25.59 2.93 -8.56
CA LEU A 27 24.59 3.96 -8.82
C LEU A 27 24.99 5.27 -8.13
N PRO A 28 24.87 6.44 -8.80
CA PRO A 28 25.14 7.73 -8.17
C PRO A 28 24.22 7.93 -6.97
N THR A 29 24.82 8.24 -5.83
CA THR A 29 24.13 8.37 -4.55
C THR A 29 23.37 9.70 -4.51
N LEU A 30 22.36 9.81 -3.64
CA LEU A 30 21.68 11.10 -3.44
C LEU A 30 22.69 12.15 -2.95
N TRP A 31 23.70 11.73 -2.18
CA TRP A 31 24.79 12.58 -1.72
C TRP A 31 25.59 13.22 -2.87
N ASP A 32 25.94 12.46 -3.91
CA ASP A 32 26.71 12.95 -5.08
C ASP A 32 25.96 14.02 -5.90
N SER A 33 24.63 14.01 -5.78
CA SER A 33 23.76 14.94 -6.49
C SER A 33 23.60 16.28 -5.76
N LEU A 34 24.02 16.39 -4.49
CA LEU A 34 23.88 17.59 -3.67
C LEU A 34 25.05 18.57 -3.90
N PRO A 35 24.78 19.89 -4.05
CA PRO A 35 25.82 20.87 -4.25
C PRO A 35 26.61 21.13 -2.94
N ALA A 36 27.93 21.23 -3.07
CA ALA A 36 28.84 21.51 -1.95
C ALA A 36 30.02 22.38 -2.41
N ILE A 37 30.66 23.09 -1.48
CA ILE A 37 31.85 23.91 -1.75
C ILE A 37 33.07 23.21 -1.17
N ALA A 38 34.00 22.78 -2.02
CA ALA A 38 35.25 22.16 -1.60
C ALA A 38 36.40 23.18 -1.58
N VAL A 39 37.12 23.28 -0.46
CA VAL A 39 38.27 24.17 -0.31
C VAL A 39 39.54 23.44 -0.67
N VAL A 40 40.22 23.91 -1.72
CA VAL A 40 41.43 23.27 -2.26
C VAL A 40 42.60 24.25 -2.21
N GLY A 41 43.78 23.75 -1.85
CA GLY A 41 44.99 24.55 -1.85
C GLY A 41 46.17 23.85 -1.23
N GLY A 42 47.38 24.32 -1.56
CA GLY A 42 48.62 23.79 -1.02
C GLY A 42 48.70 23.88 0.51
N GLN A 43 49.63 23.13 1.10
CA GLN A 43 49.96 23.28 2.50
C GLN A 43 50.35 24.74 2.81
N SER A 44 49.87 25.29 3.92
CA SER A 44 50.15 26.68 4.33
C SER A 44 49.65 27.77 3.38
N SER A 45 48.76 27.47 2.42
CA SER A 45 48.11 28.48 1.55
C SER A 45 47.08 29.35 2.28
N GLY A 46 46.73 29.00 3.52
CA GLY A 46 45.77 29.75 4.34
C GLY A 46 44.32 29.26 4.30
N LYS A 47 44.06 28.03 3.81
CA LYS A 47 42.71 27.41 3.79
C LYS A 47 41.97 27.52 5.12
N SER A 48 42.57 27.00 6.20
CA SER A 48 41.97 27.01 7.53
C SER A 48 41.76 28.44 8.04
N SER A 49 42.66 29.37 7.73
CA SER A 49 42.50 30.78 8.07
C SER A 49 41.33 31.43 7.32
N VAL A 50 41.12 31.12 6.04
CA VAL A 50 39.97 31.61 5.26
C VAL A 50 38.66 31.07 5.86
N LEU A 51 38.61 29.79 6.22
CA LEU A 51 37.44 29.17 6.86
C LEU A 51 37.13 29.82 8.22
N GLU A 52 38.14 29.98 9.08
CA GLU A 52 37.98 30.65 10.38
C GLU A 52 37.57 32.13 10.23
N SER A 53 38.10 32.84 9.23
CA SER A 53 37.72 34.21 8.91
C SER A 53 36.27 34.31 8.42
N ILE A 54 35.76 33.32 7.65
CA ILE A 54 34.34 33.25 7.23
C ILE A 54 33.44 32.96 8.43
N VAL A 55 33.83 32.05 9.32
CA VAL A 55 33.04 31.69 10.52
C VAL A 55 33.09 32.78 11.59
N GLY A 56 34.22 33.48 11.72
CA GLY A 56 34.42 34.47 12.78
C GLY A 56 35.00 33.89 14.07
N LYS A 57 35.50 32.64 14.06
CA LYS A 57 35.97 31.92 15.26
C LYS A 57 37.19 31.07 14.99
N ASP A 58 37.95 30.83 16.05
CA ASP A 58 39.09 29.92 16.12
C ASP A 58 38.62 28.52 16.52
N PHE A 59 38.53 27.60 15.56
CA PHE A 59 38.03 26.24 15.82
C PHE A 59 38.77 25.15 15.04
N LEU A 60 39.58 25.51 14.04
CA LEU A 60 40.36 24.51 13.32
C LEU A 60 41.69 24.26 14.04
N PRO A 61 42.22 23.02 14.01
CA PRO A 61 43.55 22.72 14.54
C PRO A 61 44.62 23.56 13.84
N ARG A 62 45.72 23.84 14.54
CA ARG A 62 46.90 24.53 13.98
C ARG A 62 48.16 23.76 14.36
N GLY A 63 49.08 23.60 13.42
CA GLY A 63 50.33 22.89 13.66
C GLY A 63 51.26 22.90 12.44
N SER A 64 52.49 22.42 12.63
CA SER A 64 53.44 22.15 11.54
C SER A 64 53.15 20.78 10.91
N GLY A 65 53.15 20.70 9.58
CA GLY A 65 52.82 19.46 8.84
C GLY A 65 51.39 19.45 8.29
N ILE A 66 50.88 18.26 7.96
CA ILE A 66 49.50 18.09 7.46
C ILE A 66 48.54 18.20 8.64
N VAL A 67 47.88 19.35 8.75
CA VAL A 67 46.98 19.65 9.87
C VAL A 67 45.61 19.02 9.67
N THR A 68 44.99 19.20 8.50
CA THR A 68 43.73 18.54 8.12
C THR A 68 44.06 17.17 7.52
N ARG A 69 43.86 16.09 8.29
CA ARG A 69 44.12 14.68 7.87
C ARG A 69 42.85 13.92 7.44
N ARG A 70 41.68 14.48 7.71
CA ARG A 70 40.36 13.98 7.30
C ARG A 70 39.58 15.15 6.69
N PRO A 71 38.77 14.93 5.63
CA PRO A 71 37.85 15.96 5.16
C PRO A 71 36.94 16.45 6.28
N LEU A 72 36.74 17.77 6.41
CA LEU A 72 35.80 18.35 7.37
C LEU A 72 34.62 18.96 6.64
N VAL A 73 33.44 18.35 6.78
CA VAL A 73 32.17 18.89 6.29
C VAL A 73 31.62 19.86 7.34
N LEU A 74 31.81 21.14 7.07
CA LEU A 74 31.42 22.26 7.92
C LEU A 74 30.10 22.87 7.45
N GLN A 75 29.07 22.76 8.29
CA GLN A 75 27.75 23.35 8.07
C GLN A 75 27.58 24.59 8.96
N LEU A 76 27.40 25.76 8.34
CA LEU A 76 27.12 27.01 9.03
C LEU A 76 25.62 27.29 9.00
N HIS A 77 25.07 27.58 10.18
CA HIS A 77 23.67 27.90 10.39
C HIS A 77 23.55 29.29 11.00
N ARG A 78 22.88 30.18 10.29
CA ARG A 78 22.50 31.49 10.82
C ARG A 78 21.35 31.31 11.82
N ILE A 79 21.50 31.86 13.02
CA ILE A 79 20.42 31.93 14.03
C ILE A 79 20.04 33.40 14.26
N GLU A 80 18.76 33.67 14.52
CA GLU A 80 18.26 35.04 14.72
C GLU A 80 18.73 35.63 16.06
N GLU A 81 18.60 34.85 17.15
CA GLU A 81 19.03 35.23 18.49
C GLU A 81 19.57 34.01 19.25
N GLY A 82 20.53 34.22 20.15
CA GLY A 82 21.05 33.17 21.04
C GLY A 82 22.57 33.13 21.16
N ARG A 83 23.06 32.28 22.07
CA ARG A 83 24.50 32.01 22.22
C ARG A 83 24.96 31.06 21.11
N GLU A 84 26.12 31.36 20.54
CA GLU A 84 26.76 30.55 19.51
C GLU A 84 27.14 29.17 20.07
N TYR A 85 26.91 28.12 19.28
CA TYR A 85 27.28 26.76 19.65
C TYR A 85 27.60 25.89 18.43
N ALA A 86 28.27 24.77 18.66
CA ALA A 86 28.57 23.77 17.66
C ALA A 86 28.09 22.37 18.08
N GLU A 87 27.77 21.52 17.10
CA GLU A 87 27.35 20.13 17.29
C GLU A 87 28.08 19.23 16.29
N PHE A 88 28.58 18.09 16.77
CA PHE A 88 29.19 17.06 15.94
C PHE A 88 28.21 15.92 15.67
N MET A 89 28.26 15.36 14.47
CA MET A 89 27.38 14.24 14.11
C MET A 89 27.69 12.97 14.92
N HIS A 90 28.96 12.70 15.23
CA HIS A 90 29.37 11.54 16.03
C HIS A 90 29.10 11.70 17.54
N LEU A 91 28.73 12.92 17.99
CA LEU A 91 28.33 13.21 19.38
C LEU A 91 26.94 13.86 19.39
N PRO A 92 25.89 13.11 18.98
CA PRO A 92 24.54 13.67 18.93
C PRO A 92 24.09 14.12 20.33
N ARG A 93 23.41 15.27 20.39
CA ARG A 93 22.88 15.92 21.62
C ARG A 93 23.91 16.60 22.54
N LYS A 94 25.19 16.65 22.16
CA LYS A 94 26.21 17.43 22.88
C LYS A 94 26.46 18.78 22.17
N ARG A 95 26.17 19.88 22.87
CA ARG A 95 26.43 21.25 22.38
C ARG A 95 27.74 21.79 22.92
N PHE A 96 28.60 22.27 22.03
CA PHE A 96 29.87 22.90 22.36
C PHE A 96 29.72 24.42 22.26
N THR A 97 29.84 25.13 23.37
CA THR A 97 29.83 26.61 23.40
C THR A 97 31.24 27.20 23.41
N ASP A 98 32.24 26.40 23.76
CA ASP A 98 33.66 26.75 23.71
C ASP A 98 34.30 26.20 22.43
N PHE A 99 34.75 27.08 21.54
CA PHE A 99 35.36 26.71 20.27
C PHE A 99 36.79 26.16 20.43
N ALA A 100 37.45 26.39 21.57
CA ALA A 100 38.69 25.69 21.88
C ALA A 100 38.44 24.19 22.13
N ALA A 101 37.30 23.84 22.75
CA ALA A 101 36.86 22.45 22.89
C ALA A 101 36.46 21.83 21.55
N VAL A 102 35.84 22.60 20.64
CA VAL A 102 35.56 22.17 19.26
C VAL A 102 36.86 21.82 18.53
N ARG A 103 37.87 22.69 18.60
CA ARG A 103 39.20 22.44 18.02
C ARG A 103 39.83 21.16 18.55
N LYS A 104 39.77 20.96 19.88
CA LYS A 104 40.30 19.76 20.52
C LYS A 104 39.57 18.51 20.05
N GLU A 105 38.23 18.54 19.99
CA GLU A 105 37.43 17.41 19.52
C GLU A 105 37.74 17.04 18.06
N ILE A 106 37.95 18.02 17.16
CA ILE A 106 38.37 17.72 15.77
C ILE A 106 39.69 16.95 15.77
N SER A 107 40.66 17.35 16.61
CA SER A 107 41.93 16.65 16.72
C SER A 107 41.75 15.24 17.30
N ASP A 108 41.00 15.11 18.38
CA ASP A 108 40.76 13.86 19.08
C ASP A 108 40.02 12.84 18.19
N GLU A 109 39.02 13.28 17.43
CA GLU A 109 38.26 12.46 16.47
C GLU A 109 39.09 12.10 15.23
N THR A 110 40.00 12.97 14.80
CA THR A 110 40.96 12.65 13.75
C THR A 110 41.90 11.54 14.21
N ASP A 111 42.51 11.69 15.39
CA ASP A 111 43.44 10.72 15.96
C ASP A 111 42.78 9.37 16.30
N ARG A 112 41.47 9.37 16.58
CA ARG A 112 40.68 8.15 16.84
C ARG A 112 40.61 7.26 15.59
N GLU A 113 40.43 7.87 14.42
CA GLU A 113 40.27 7.17 13.14
C GLU A 113 41.62 6.84 12.49
N THR A 114 42.54 7.81 12.42
CA THR A 114 43.83 7.65 11.73
C THR A 114 44.94 7.07 12.61
N GLY A 115 44.64 6.82 13.88
CA GLY A 115 45.64 6.60 14.92
C GLY A 115 46.51 7.86 15.18
N ARG A 116 47.49 7.73 16.09
CA ARG A 116 48.51 8.77 16.33
C ARG A 116 49.57 8.87 15.23
N SER A 117 49.47 8.02 14.20
CA SER A 117 50.26 8.08 12.96
C SER A 117 49.83 9.28 12.11
N LYS A 118 50.75 9.81 11.29
CA LYS A 118 50.49 10.92 10.35
C LYS A 118 49.71 10.50 9.10
N GLN A 119 48.88 9.46 9.21
CA GLN A 119 48.05 8.91 8.12
C GLN A 119 46.80 9.78 7.88
N ILE A 120 46.20 9.64 6.70
CA ILE A 120 44.96 10.33 6.30
C ILE A 120 43.82 9.32 6.18
N SER A 121 42.58 9.80 6.26
CA SER A 121 41.38 8.98 6.00
C SER A 121 40.38 9.77 5.15
N SER A 122 39.73 9.08 4.21
CA SER A 122 38.69 9.65 3.33
C SER A 122 37.36 9.85 4.07
N VAL A 123 37.19 9.28 5.27
CA VAL A 123 35.96 9.37 6.06
C VAL A 123 35.82 10.78 6.66
N PRO A 124 34.81 11.57 6.27
CA PRO A 124 34.67 12.96 6.70
C PRO A 124 34.26 13.11 8.18
N ILE A 125 34.63 14.23 8.79
CA ILE A 125 34.08 14.71 10.07
C ILE A 125 32.96 15.71 9.78
N HIS A 126 31.80 15.54 10.40
CA HIS A 126 30.65 16.43 10.21
C HIS A 126 30.46 17.36 11.41
N LEU A 127 30.59 18.68 11.17
CA LEU A 127 30.49 19.74 12.17
C LEU A 127 29.44 20.76 11.77
N SER A 128 28.48 21.03 12.66
CA SER A 128 27.49 22.12 12.49
C SER A 128 27.78 23.24 13.47
N ILE A 129 27.89 24.49 12.98
CA ILE A 129 28.07 25.70 13.79
C ILE A 129 26.84 26.59 13.65
N PHE A 130 26.27 27.01 14.77
CA PHE A 130 25.11 27.89 14.86
C PHE A 130 25.56 29.25 15.40
N SER A 131 25.43 30.32 14.59
CA SER A 131 25.85 31.68 14.96
C SER A 131 25.02 32.76 14.27
N PRO A 132 24.75 33.91 14.90
CA PRO A 132 24.08 35.04 14.24
C PRO A 132 25.01 35.78 13.25
N ASN A 133 26.32 35.56 13.35
CA ASN A 133 27.36 36.28 12.61
C ASN A 133 27.82 35.56 11.32
N VAL A 134 27.18 34.44 10.98
CA VAL A 134 27.49 33.63 9.79
C VAL A 134 26.32 33.60 8.81
N VAL A 135 26.63 33.24 7.57
CA VAL A 135 25.62 32.92 6.56
C VAL A 135 25.37 31.41 6.54
N ASN A 136 24.19 31.00 6.08
CA ASN A 136 23.93 29.60 5.81
C ASN A 136 24.87 29.15 4.68
N LEU A 137 25.75 28.19 4.96
CA LEU A 137 26.79 27.76 4.02
C LEU A 137 27.32 26.39 4.40
N THR A 138 27.64 25.56 3.41
CA THR A 138 28.29 24.27 3.62
C THR A 138 29.61 24.22 2.87
N LEU A 139 30.68 24.00 3.62
CA LEU A 139 32.07 24.01 3.16
C LEU A 139 32.72 22.67 3.50
N ILE A 140 33.55 22.15 2.61
CA ILE A 140 34.35 20.96 2.82
C ILE A 140 35.81 21.38 2.87
N ASP A 141 36.43 21.32 4.05
CA ASP A 141 37.89 21.51 4.18
C ASP A 141 38.59 20.21 3.80
N LEU A 142 39.47 20.28 2.80
CA LEU A 142 40.23 19.14 2.32
C LEU A 142 41.70 19.24 2.78
N PRO A 143 42.39 18.09 2.94
CA PRO A 143 43.82 18.09 3.20
C PRO A 143 44.61 18.96 2.21
N GLY A 144 45.64 19.63 2.71
CA GLY A 144 46.47 20.48 1.87
C GLY A 144 47.37 19.66 0.94
N LEU A 145 47.43 20.05 -0.33
CA LEU A 145 48.34 19.43 -1.30
C LEU A 145 49.79 19.64 -0.83
N THR A 146 50.56 18.54 -0.75
CA THR A 146 51.98 18.52 -0.39
C THR A 146 52.80 17.94 -1.53
N LYS A 147 54.03 18.40 -1.69
CA LYS A 147 54.95 17.94 -2.75
C LYS A 147 55.94 16.87 -2.27
N VAL A 148 56.09 16.73 -0.95
CA VAL A 148 57.08 15.84 -0.32
C VAL A 148 56.46 15.16 0.91
N ALA A 149 56.75 13.88 1.09
CA ALA A 149 56.39 13.15 2.32
C ALA A 149 57.33 13.55 3.47
N VAL A 150 56.78 13.87 4.64
CA VAL A 150 57.58 14.12 5.85
C VAL A 150 57.77 12.83 6.66
N ASP A 151 58.83 12.77 7.48
CA ASP A 151 59.18 11.60 8.31
C ASP A 151 57.96 11.05 9.07
N GLY A 152 57.66 9.76 8.86
CA GLY A 152 56.52 9.03 9.43
C GLY A 152 55.26 8.96 8.56
N GLN A 153 55.30 9.44 7.31
CA GLN A 153 54.24 9.25 6.30
C GLN A 153 54.64 8.19 5.25
N SER A 154 53.66 7.57 4.59
CA SER A 154 53.93 6.67 3.46
C SER A 154 54.45 7.45 2.25
N GLU A 155 55.24 6.80 1.39
CA GLU A 155 55.68 7.41 0.11
C GLU A 155 54.50 7.74 -0.81
N SER A 156 53.37 7.05 -0.66
CA SER A 156 52.13 7.26 -1.41
C SER A 156 51.32 8.50 -0.98
N ILE A 157 51.64 9.13 0.16
CA ILE A 157 50.77 10.12 0.80
C ILE A 157 50.40 11.31 -0.12
N VAL A 158 51.33 11.71 -0.98
CA VAL A 158 51.13 12.79 -1.97
C VAL A 158 49.99 12.41 -2.93
N GLN A 159 50.08 11.21 -3.49
CA GLN A 159 49.07 10.68 -4.41
C GLN A 159 47.75 10.41 -3.70
N ASP A 160 47.79 9.90 -2.46
CA ASP A 160 46.58 9.61 -1.68
C ASP A 160 45.79 10.89 -1.37
N ILE A 161 46.48 11.99 -1.05
CA ILE A 161 45.87 13.31 -0.86
C ILE A 161 45.29 13.84 -2.16
N GLU A 162 46.03 13.76 -3.27
CA GLU A 162 45.51 14.18 -4.57
C GLU A 162 44.26 13.40 -4.98
N ASN A 163 44.28 12.07 -4.84
CA ASN A 163 43.16 11.20 -5.15
C ASN A 163 41.95 11.52 -4.27
N MET A 164 42.18 11.75 -2.97
CA MET A 164 41.13 12.17 -2.05
C MET A 164 40.52 13.51 -2.49
N VAL A 165 41.34 14.51 -2.83
CA VAL A 165 40.84 15.81 -3.31
C VAL A 165 40.04 15.63 -4.60
N ARG A 166 40.57 14.87 -5.58
CA ARG A 166 39.90 14.57 -6.87
C ARG A 166 38.51 13.95 -6.66
N ALA A 167 38.39 12.99 -5.74
CA ALA A 167 37.12 12.34 -5.43
C ALA A 167 36.00 13.33 -5.01
N PHE A 168 36.36 14.47 -4.40
CA PHE A 168 35.39 15.54 -4.09
C PHE A 168 35.16 16.51 -5.25
N ILE A 169 36.22 16.94 -5.94
CA ILE A 169 36.14 18.01 -6.94
C ILE A 169 35.76 17.55 -8.35
N GLU A 170 35.89 16.26 -8.69
CA GLU A 170 35.41 15.70 -9.97
C GLU A 170 33.89 15.72 -10.06
N LYS A 171 33.19 15.79 -8.92
CA LYS A 171 31.73 15.84 -8.89
C LYS A 171 31.24 17.11 -9.58
N PRO A 172 30.35 17.02 -10.59
CA PRO A 172 29.92 18.18 -11.38
C PRO A 172 29.10 19.21 -10.57
N ASN A 173 28.59 18.81 -9.41
CA ASN A 173 27.84 19.66 -8.49
C ASN A 173 28.73 20.34 -7.43
N CYS A 174 30.04 20.08 -7.43
CA CYS A 174 30.99 20.66 -6.49
C CYS A 174 31.49 22.01 -6.99
N ILE A 175 31.34 23.05 -6.17
CA ILE A 175 31.97 24.36 -6.35
C ILE A 175 33.37 24.27 -5.76
N ILE A 176 34.38 24.66 -6.54
CA ILE A 176 35.78 24.58 -6.12
C ILE A 176 36.22 25.96 -5.62
N LEU A 177 36.70 26.03 -4.38
CA LEU A 177 37.31 27.22 -3.80
C LEU A 177 38.83 27.05 -3.79
N ALA A 178 39.49 27.58 -4.82
CA ALA A 178 40.94 27.46 -5.03
C ALA A 178 41.70 28.56 -4.28
N VAL A 179 42.31 28.19 -3.15
CA VAL A 179 43.02 29.10 -2.25
C VAL A 179 44.53 29.12 -2.56
N SER A 180 45.03 30.27 -3.02
CA SER A 180 46.44 30.49 -3.38
C SER A 180 47.03 31.68 -2.61
N PRO A 181 48.28 31.61 -2.13
CA PRO A 181 48.94 32.75 -1.52
C PRO A 181 49.44 33.73 -2.59
N ALA A 182 49.31 35.04 -2.33
CA ALA A 182 49.68 36.11 -3.26
C ALA A 182 51.19 36.40 -3.31
N ASN A 183 51.93 35.98 -2.29
CA ASN A 183 53.39 36.13 -2.23
C ASN A 183 54.15 35.02 -2.98
N GLN A 184 53.47 34.21 -3.77
CA GLN A 184 54.04 33.18 -4.63
C GLN A 184 53.44 33.31 -6.03
N ASP A 185 54.19 32.85 -7.04
CA ASP A 185 53.68 32.87 -8.42
C ASP A 185 52.47 31.93 -8.56
N LEU A 186 51.36 32.49 -9.05
CA LEU A 186 50.11 31.79 -9.25
C LEU A 186 50.25 30.64 -10.25
N ALA A 187 51.17 30.74 -11.22
CA ALA A 187 51.43 29.68 -12.19
C ALA A 187 51.90 28.37 -11.54
N THR A 188 52.43 28.44 -10.31
CA THR A 188 52.91 27.29 -9.53
C THR A 188 51.88 26.76 -8.52
N SER A 189 50.66 27.32 -8.52
CA SER A 189 49.60 26.95 -7.58
C SER A 189 49.04 25.57 -7.87
N ASP A 190 49.25 24.64 -6.94
CA ASP A 190 48.69 23.29 -6.98
C ASP A 190 47.15 23.32 -6.96
N ALA A 191 46.56 24.33 -6.30
CA ALA A 191 45.11 24.54 -6.24
C ALA A 191 44.53 24.78 -7.64
N ILE A 192 45.20 25.61 -8.42
CA ILE A 192 44.74 25.99 -9.76
C ILE A 192 45.01 24.88 -10.76
N LYS A 193 46.15 24.19 -10.65
CA LYS A 193 46.47 23.02 -11.47
C LYS A 193 45.38 21.95 -11.36
N ILE A 194 45.09 21.49 -10.14
CA ILE A 194 44.12 20.42 -9.93
C ILE A 194 42.68 20.85 -10.26
N SER A 195 42.34 22.12 -10.02
CA SER A 195 41.02 22.65 -10.40
C SER A 195 40.83 22.66 -11.92
N ARG A 196 41.88 22.99 -12.69
CA ARG A 196 41.81 23.05 -14.16
C ARG A 196 41.71 21.67 -14.81
N GLU A 197 42.27 20.64 -14.18
CA GLU A 197 42.12 19.25 -14.63
C GLU A 197 40.64 18.83 -14.64
N VAL A 198 39.84 19.28 -13.66
CA VAL A 198 38.42 18.89 -13.48
C VAL A 198 37.40 19.96 -13.91
N ASP A 199 37.85 21.21 -14.08
CA ASP A 199 37.06 22.36 -14.56
C ASP A 199 37.90 23.24 -15.52
N PRO A 200 38.18 22.77 -16.76
CA PRO A 200 39.06 23.48 -17.69
C PRO A 200 38.57 24.88 -18.08
N LYS A 201 37.25 25.10 -18.05
CA LYS A 201 36.59 26.36 -18.40
C LYS A 201 36.43 27.31 -17.21
N GLY A 202 36.68 26.84 -15.98
CA GLY A 202 36.52 27.62 -14.76
C GLY A 202 35.06 27.98 -14.45
N GLU A 203 34.10 27.15 -14.85
CA GLU A 203 32.65 27.40 -14.73
C GLU A 203 32.11 27.18 -13.31
N ARG A 204 32.89 26.55 -12.42
CA ARG A 204 32.53 26.25 -11.03
C ARG A 204 33.68 26.50 -10.05
N THR A 205 34.74 27.19 -10.50
CA THR A 205 35.96 27.47 -9.71
C THR A 205 36.04 28.93 -9.30
N TRP A 206 36.19 29.16 -7.99
CA TRP A 206 36.39 30.47 -7.36
C TRP A 206 37.84 30.62 -6.89
N GLY A 207 38.50 31.69 -7.31
CA GLY A 207 39.86 31.99 -6.89
C GLY A 207 39.90 32.84 -5.62
N VAL A 208 40.66 32.39 -4.61
CA VAL A 208 40.91 33.16 -3.39
C VAL A 208 42.41 33.42 -3.25
N LEU A 209 42.77 34.70 -3.17
CA LEU A 209 44.14 35.13 -2.90
C LEU A 209 44.32 35.49 -1.43
N THR A 210 45.19 34.77 -0.74
CA THR A 210 45.56 35.05 0.66
C THR A 210 46.93 35.73 0.75
N LYS A 211 47.31 36.24 1.93
CA LYS A 211 48.66 36.81 2.18
C LYS A 211 49.03 37.98 1.25
N ILE A 212 48.04 38.76 0.80
CA ILE A 212 48.26 39.94 -0.07
C ILE A 212 49.06 41.01 0.68
N ASP A 213 48.94 41.05 2.01
CA ASP A 213 49.69 41.92 2.92
C ASP A 213 51.19 41.55 3.04
N LEU A 214 51.59 40.36 2.58
CA LEU A 214 52.96 39.84 2.65
C LEU A 214 53.67 39.84 1.30
N MET A 215 53.15 40.57 0.31
CA MET A 215 53.80 40.71 -1.00
C MET A 215 55.04 41.59 -0.91
N ASP A 216 55.98 41.38 -1.83
CA ASP A 216 57.20 42.16 -1.90
C ASP A 216 56.89 43.62 -2.23
N LYS A 217 57.57 44.55 -1.55
CA LYS A 217 57.34 45.98 -1.75
C LYS A 217 57.60 46.37 -3.21
N GLY A 218 56.63 47.01 -3.84
CA GLY A 218 56.67 47.38 -5.25
C GLY A 218 56.03 46.35 -6.19
N THR A 219 55.46 45.27 -5.66
CA THR A 219 54.59 44.33 -6.39
C THR A 219 53.16 44.42 -5.87
N ASP A 220 52.20 44.11 -6.74
CA ASP A 220 50.78 44.06 -6.40
C ASP A 220 50.10 42.85 -7.07
N ALA A 221 48.82 42.63 -6.72
CA ALA A 221 48.02 41.51 -7.22
C ALA A 221 46.80 41.98 -8.01
N VAL A 222 46.77 43.25 -8.46
CA VAL A 222 45.60 43.87 -9.10
C VAL A 222 45.23 43.11 -10.38
N ASP A 223 46.20 42.76 -11.21
CA ASP A 223 45.95 42.02 -12.46
C ASP A 223 45.37 40.62 -12.23
N ILE A 224 45.69 39.97 -11.11
CA ILE A 224 45.09 38.68 -10.74
C ILE A 224 43.67 38.91 -10.21
N LEU A 225 43.48 39.87 -9.29
CA LEU A 225 42.20 40.19 -8.68
C LEU A 225 41.16 40.68 -9.70
N GLU A 226 41.59 41.37 -10.76
CA GLU A 226 40.75 41.80 -11.87
C GLU A 226 40.55 40.72 -12.94
N GLY A 227 41.20 39.56 -12.80
CA GLY A 227 41.09 38.42 -13.71
C GLY A 227 41.80 38.62 -15.06
N LYS A 228 42.72 39.58 -15.16
CA LYS A 228 43.52 39.87 -16.36
C LYS A 228 44.66 38.86 -16.53
N SER A 229 45.37 38.54 -15.44
CA SER A 229 46.49 37.60 -15.44
C SER A 229 46.02 36.13 -15.53
N TYR A 230 44.98 35.79 -14.76
CA TYR A 230 44.36 34.47 -14.81
C TYR A 230 42.83 34.58 -14.79
N ARG A 231 42.20 34.28 -15.92
CA ARG A 231 40.75 34.44 -16.11
C ARG A 231 39.98 33.22 -15.61
N LEU A 232 39.12 33.44 -14.62
CA LEU A 232 38.06 32.53 -14.18
C LEU A 232 36.68 33.10 -14.56
N GLN A 233 35.63 32.28 -14.59
CA GLN A 233 34.27 32.79 -14.80
C GLN A 233 33.75 33.55 -13.57
N PHE A 234 34.25 33.21 -12.39
CA PHE A 234 34.00 33.94 -11.15
C PHE A 234 35.18 34.85 -10.78
N PRO A 235 34.92 36.01 -10.16
CA PRO A 235 35.97 36.95 -9.79
C PRO A 235 36.91 36.37 -8.72
N TRP A 236 38.17 36.78 -8.79
CA TRP A 236 39.15 36.54 -7.73
C TRP A 236 38.83 37.42 -6.52
N ILE A 237 38.95 36.84 -5.32
CA ILE A 237 38.70 37.55 -4.06
C ILE A 237 39.95 37.51 -3.19
N GLY A 238 40.45 38.68 -2.85
CA GLY A 238 41.55 38.87 -1.93
C GLY A 238 41.09 38.81 -0.47
N VAL A 239 41.83 38.10 0.37
CA VAL A 239 41.57 37.94 1.80
C VAL A 239 42.85 38.21 2.59
N VAL A 240 42.75 39.06 3.61
CA VAL A 240 43.85 39.33 4.55
C VAL A 240 43.51 38.65 5.88
N ASN A 241 44.30 37.65 6.23
CA ASN A 241 44.12 36.86 7.43
C ASN A 241 45.01 37.37 8.56
N ARG A 242 44.77 36.90 9.80
CA ARG A 242 45.67 37.16 10.93
C ARG A 242 47.08 36.63 10.66
N SER A 243 48.09 37.43 11.00
CA SER A 243 49.49 36.99 11.00
C SER A 243 49.74 35.99 12.12
N GLN A 244 50.86 35.26 12.07
CA GLN A 244 51.26 34.37 13.18
C GLN A 244 51.43 35.14 14.49
N ALA A 245 51.87 36.41 14.42
CA ALA A 245 51.97 37.28 15.59
C ALA A 245 50.59 37.63 16.17
N ASP A 246 49.59 37.90 15.32
CA ASP A 246 48.21 38.16 15.75
C ASP A 246 47.58 36.91 16.38
N ILE A 247 47.86 35.72 15.83
CA ILE A 247 47.41 34.43 16.40
C ILE A 247 48.03 34.21 17.78
N ASN A 248 49.35 34.40 17.91
CA ASN A 248 50.05 34.24 19.18
C ASN A 248 49.54 35.24 20.24
N LYS A 249 49.15 36.45 19.82
CA LYS A 249 48.53 37.47 20.67
C LYS A 249 47.03 37.25 20.89
N SER A 250 46.45 36.19 20.33
CA SER A 250 45.02 35.87 20.42
C SER A 250 44.13 37.06 20.03
N VAL A 251 44.49 37.78 18.96
CA VAL A 251 43.70 38.89 18.42
C VAL A 251 42.34 38.36 17.99
N ASP A 252 41.27 38.98 18.49
CA ASP A 252 39.90 38.59 18.20
C ASP A 252 39.57 38.71 16.69
N MET A 253 38.70 37.83 16.21
CA MET A 253 38.36 37.74 14.79
C MET A 253 37.58 38.96 14.30
N ILE A 254 36.80 39.62 15.17
CA ILE A 254 36.12 40.88 14.82
C ILE A 254 37.16 41.97 14.53
N ALA A 255 38.20 42.06 15.36
CA ALA A 255 39.30 42.99 15.14
C ALA A 255 40.09 42.65 13.86
N ALA A 256 40.28 41.36 13.57
CA ALA A 256 40.94 40.92 12.33
C ALA A 256 40.16 41.31 11.07
N ARG A 257 38.83 41.10 11.04
CA ARG A 257 37.97 41.53 9.92
C ARG A 257 37.96 43.05 9.73
N ARG A 258 38.05 43.81 10.84
CA ARG A 258 38.18 45.27 10.77
C ARG A 258 39.50 45.68 10.12
N LYS A 259 40.62 45.09 10.57
CA LYS A 259 41.95 45.31 9.96
C LYS A 259 41.97 44.96 8.48
N GLU A 260 41.32 43.85 8.09
CA GLU A 260 41.18 43.46 6.68
C GLU A 260 40.45 44.54 5.86
N ARG A 261 39.33 45.06 6.38
CA ARG A 261 38.58 46.12 5.71
C ARG A 261 39.37 47.42 5.60
N GLU A 262 40.08 47.79 6.66
CA GLU A 262 40.97 48.96 6.69
C GLU A 262 42.13 48.80 5.70
N TYR A 263 42.73 47.61 5.59
CA TYR A 263 43.78 47.31 4.62
C TYR A 263 43.33 47.59 3.18
N PHE A 264 42.20 47.01 2.77
CA PHE A 264 41.70 47.22 1.41
C PHE A 264 41.22 48.65 1.16
N SER A 265 40.70 49.34 2.18
CA SER A 265 40.20 50.72 2.05
C SER A 265 41.31 51.77 1.98
N ASN A 266 42.42 51.50 2.67
CA ASN A 266 43.54 52.44 2.82
C ASN A 266 44.72 52.12 1.88
N SER A 267 44.79 50.92 1.30
CA SER A 267 45.84 50.57 0.35
C SER A 267 45.66 51.33 -0.97
N PRO A 268 46.68 52.06 -1.46
CA PRO A 268 46.60 52.83 -2.69
C PRO A 268 46.28 51.95 -3.91
N ASP A 269 46.80 50.72 -3.93
CA ASP A 269 46.69 49.81 -5.08
C ASP A 269 45.36 49.03 -5.11
N TYR A 270 44.70 48.83 -3.96
CA TYR A 270 43.49 48.01 -3.84
C TYR A 270 42.20 48.77 -3.49
N LYS A 271 42.29 50.09 -3.23
CA LYS A 271 41.15 50.91 -2.79
C LYS A 271 39.94 50.84 -3.72
N HIS A 272 40.15 50.80 -5.03
CA HIS A 272 39.05 50.68 -6.02
C HIS A 272 38.37 49.31 -5.98
N LEU A 273 39.06 48.27 -5.50
CA LEU A 273 38.56 46.91 -5.37
C LEU A 273 37.96 46.62 -3.98
N ALA A 274 38.13 47.50 -3.00
CA ALA A 274 37.76 47.25 -1.59
C ALA A 274 36.34 46.72 -1.37
N HIS A 275 35.37 47.15 -2.17
CA HIS A 275 33.97 46.71 -2.10
C HIS A 275 33.73 45.24 -2.52
N ARG A 276 34.71 44.59 -3.18
CA ARG A 276 34.66 43.20 -3.66
C ARG A 276 35.72 42.30 -3.01
N MET A 277 36.35 42.77 -1.93
CA MET A 277 37.43 42.06 -1.24
C MET A 277 37.03 41.72 0.20
N GLY A 278 37.76 40.78 0.78
CA GLY A 278 37.66 40.39 2.17
C GLY A 278 36.79 39.16 2.44
N SER A 279 37.00 38.58 3.62
CA SER A 279 36.38 37.35 4.08
C SER A 279 34.84 37.43 4.18
N GLU A 280 34.29 38.57 4.62
CA GLU A 280 32.84 38.78 4.71
C GLU A 280 32.16 38.83 3.33
N TYR A 281 32.82 39.47 2.35
CA TYR A 281 32.33 39.52 0.97
C TYR A 281 32.37 38.12 0.34
N LEU A 282 33.47 37.39 0.54
CA LEU A 282 33.62 36.00 0.10
C LEU A 282 32.48 35.12 0.61
N GLY A 283 32.23 35.13 1.93
CA GLY A 283 31.16 34.32 2.53
C GLY A 283 29.77 34.63 1.94
N LYS A 284 29.44 35.92 1.75
CA LYS A 284 28.17 36.35 1.15
C LYS A 284 28.03 35.89 -0.31
N MET A 285 29.09 36.02 -1.10
CA MET A 285 29.08 35.61 -2.51
C MET A 285 28.96 34.10 -2.66
N LEU A 286 29.68 33.32 -1.85
CA LEU A 286 29.59 31.86 -1.83
C LEU A 286 28.19 31.38 -1.46
N SER A 287 27.56 31.99 -0.44
CA SER A 287 26.18 31.66 -0.03
C SER A 287 25.17 31.97 -1.13
N LYS A 288 25.25 33.15 -1.76
CA LYS A 288 24.36 33.53 -2.88
C LYS A 288 24.54 32.63 -4.10
N HIS A 289 25.77 32.25 -4.41
CA HIS A 289 26.05 31.36 -5.54
C HIS A 289 25.55 29.94 -5.25
N LEU A 290 25.83 29.40 -4.06
CA LEU A 290 25.33 28.11 -3.62
C LEU A 290 23.80 28.05 -3.69
N GLU A 291 23.09 29.07 -3.22
CA GLU A 291 21.62 29.13 -3.33
C GLU A 291 21.15 29.06 -4.78
N THR A 292 21.83 29.76 -5.69
CA THR A 292 21.52 29.79 -7.12
C THR A 292 21.68 28.39 -7.75
N VAL A 293 22.78 27.70 -7.41
CA VAL A 293 23.06 26.34 -7.85
C VAL A 293 22.05 25.35 -7.28
N ILE A 294 21.67 25.48 -5.99
CA ILE A 294 20.63 24.66 -5.37
C ILE A 294 19.30 24.83 -6.12
N LYS A 295 18.87 26.07 -6.37
CA LYS A 295 17.62 26.38 -7.07
C LYS A 295 17.55 25.75 -8.46
N SER A 296 18.61 25.87 -9.26
CA SER A 296 18.64 25.31 -10.62
C SER A 296 18.64 23.78 -10.65
N ARG A 297 19.09 23.13 -9.57
CA ARG A 297 19.24 21.67 -9.47
C ARG A 297 18.05 20.96 -8.82
N ILE A 298 17.21 21.65 -8.04
CA ILE A 298 16.04 21.05 -7.36
C ILE A 298 15.14 20.25 -8.30
N PRO A 299 14.76 20.73 -9.51
CA PRO A 299 13.92 19.93 -10.41
C PRO A 299 14.57 18.61 -10.84
N GLY A 300 15.89 18.63 -11.09
CA GLY A 300 16.66 17.43 -11.40
C GLY A 300 16.74 16.47 -10.23
N LEU A 301 16.93 16.97 -9.01
CA LEU A 301 16.92 16.17 -7.78
C LEU A 301 15.56 15.53 -7.52
N GLN A 302 14.46 16.27 -7.71
CA GLN A 302 13.11 15.75 -7.53
C GLN A 302 12.80 14.62 -8.53
N SER A 303 13.24 14.77 -9.78
CA SER A 303 13.13 13.72 -10.81
C SER A 303 13.94 12.48 -10.46
N LEU A 304 15.20 12.65 -10.03
CA LEU A 304 16.07 11.55 -9.60
C LEU A 304 15.46 10.80 -8.41
N ILE A 305 15.00 11.51 -7.38
CA ILE A 305 14.39 10.91 -6.18
C ILE A 305 13.13 10.14 -6.56
N SER A 306 12.24 10.74 -7.35
CA SER A 306 10.99 10.09 -7.77
C SER A 306 11.25 8.83 -8.59
N LYS A 307 12.24 8.86 -9.49
CA LYS A 307 12.67 7.69 -10.27
C LYS A 307 13.24 6.60 -9.37
N SER A 308 14.15 6.95 -8.45
CA SER A 308 14.73 5.98 -7.51
C SER A 308 13.69 5.38 -6.57
N ILE A 309 12.69 6.15 -6.11
CA ILE A 309 11.57 5.63 -5.33
C ILE A 309 10.82 4.56 -6.13
N ALA A 310 10.46 4.84 -7.38
CA ALA A 310 9.75 3.90 -8.23
C ALA A 310 10.56 2.60 -8.49
N GLU A 311 11.87 2.72 -8.70
CA GLU A 311 12.78 1.58 -8.87
C GLU A 311 12.86 0.72 -7.60
N LEU A 312 13.04 1.35 -6.43
CA LEU A 312 13.09 0.67 -5.13
C LEU A 312 11.76 0.00 -4.77
N GLU A 313 10.62 0.65 -5.05
CA GLU A 313 9.29 0.08 -4.83
C GLU A 313 9.02 -1.13 -5.74
N SER A 314 9.42 -1.04 -7.00
CA SER A 314 9.32 -2.15 -7.95
C SER A 314 10.15 -3.35 -7.51
N GLU A 315 11.39 -3.11 -7.06
CA GLU A 315 12.27 -4.18 -6.57
C GLU A 315 11.74 -4.82 -5.27
N LEU A 316 11.26 -4.01 -4.33
CA LEU A 316 10.62 -4.49 -3.10
C LEU A 316 9.35 -5.30 -3.38
N SER A 317 8.55 -4.87 -4.36
CA SER A 317 7.38 -5.62 -4.81
C SER A 317 7.76 -7.00 -5.34
N ARG A 318 8.82 -7.08 -6.14
CA ARG A 318 9.34 -8.36 -6.68
C ARG A 318 9.88 -9.29 -5.60
N LEU A 319 10.54 -8.75 -4.59
CA LEU A 319 11.04 -9.54 -3.45
C LEU A 319 9.89 -10.02 -2.53
N GLY A 320 8.69 -9.46 -2.64
CA GLY A 320 7.56 -9.82 -1.80
C GLY A 320 7.54 -9.08 -0.45
N LYS A 321 6.47 -9.33 0.33
CA LYS A 321 6.24 -8.65 1.61
C LYS A 321 7.13 -9.23 2.72
N PRO A 322 7.59 -8.41 3.68
CA PRO A 322 8.33 -8.92 4.82
C PRO A 322 7.48 -9.85 5.68
N VAL A 323 8.09 -10.94 6.18
CA VAL A 323 7.46 -11.86 7.12
C VAL A 323 7.17 -11.12 8.43
N ALA A 324 5.94 -11.23 8.93
CA ALA A 324 5.54 -10.57 10.15
C ALA A 324 6.27 -11.14 11.39
N ALA A 325 6.59 -10.27 12.35
CA ALA A 325 7.39 -10.63 13.51
C ALA A 325 6.63 -11.53 14.51
N ASP A 326 5.31 -11.35 14.63
CA ASP A 326 4.45 -12.05 15.58
C ASP A 326 3.81 -13.32 14.97
N ALA A 327 3.19 -14.15 15.82
CA ALA A 327 2.61 -15.43 15.39
C ALA A 327 1.34 -15.27 14.54
N GLY A 328 0.50 -14.28 14.87
CA GLY A 328 -0.74 -14.01 14.12
C GLY A 328 -0.43 -13.47 12.72
N GLY A 329 0.59 -12.62 12.64
CA GLY A 329 1.21 -12.17 11.41
C GLY A 329 1.76 -13.30 10.53
N LYS A 330 2.33 -14.35 11.11
CA LYS A 330 2.78 -15.51 10.33
C LYS A 330 1.60 -16.36 9.86
N LEU A 331 0.63 -16.59 10.75
CA LEU A 331 -0.56 -17.38 10.47
C LEU A 331 -1.39 -16.80 9.32
N TYR A 332 -1.69 -15.49 9.36
CA TYR A 332 -2.46 -14.87 8.29
C TYR A 332 -1.69 -14.86 6.97
N MET A 333 -0.37 -14.63 6.98
CA MET A 333 0.43 -14.70 5.76
C MET A 333 0.33 -16.10 5.12
N ILE A 334 0.46 -17.15 5.92
CA ILE A 334 0.26 -18.53 5.48
C ILE A 334 -1.15 -18.73 4.91
N MET A 335 -2.18 -18.27 5.63
CA MET A 335 -3.58 -18.38 5.18
C MET A 335 -3.86 -17.61 3.89
N GLU A 336 -3.27 -16.42 3.71
CA GLU A 336 -3.40 -15.61 2.50
C GLU A 336 -2.82 -16.34 1.29
N ILE A 337 -1.61 -16.89 1.44
CA ILE A 337 -0.96 -17.70 0.41
C ILE A 337 -1.81 -18.93 0.06
N CYS A 338 -2.38 -19.59 1.08
CA CYS A 338 -3.29 -20.71 0.89
C CYS A 338 -4.59 -20.32 0.16
N ARG A 339 -5.14 -19.12 0.41
CA ARG A 339 -6.33 -18.61 -0.29
C ARG A 339 -6.05 -18.32 -1.76
N ILE A 340 -4.86 -17.79 -2.08
CA ILE A 340 -4.44 -17.56 -3.47
C ILE A 340 -4.34 -18.90 -4.20
N PHE A 341 -3.68 -19.89 -3.59
CA PHE A 341 -3.63 -21.25 -4.10
C PHE A 341 -5.03 -21.86 -4.31
N ASP A 342 -5.91 -21.76 -3.31
CA ASP A 342 -7.28 -22.29 -3.36
C ASP A 342 -8.11 -21.59 -4.47
N GLY A 343 -7.91 -20.29 -4.68
CA GLY A 343 -8.48 -19.54 -5.79
C GLY A 343 -8.04 -20.08 -7.15
N ILE A 344 -6.74 -20.27 -7.36
CA ILE A 344 -6.18 -20.82 -8.61
C ILE A 344 -6.68 -22.25 -8.85
N TYR A 345 -6.72 -23.08 -7.80
CA TYR A 345 -7.25 -24.44 -7.89
C TYR A 345 -8.73 -24.44 -8.30
N LYS A 346 -9.55 -23.54 -7.74
CA LYS A 346 -10.96 -23.36 -8.14
C LYS A 346 -11.09 -22.91 -9.60
N GLU A 347 -10.22 -22.03 -10.07
CA GLU A 347 -10.20 -21.61 -11.48
C GLU A 347 -9.92 -22.77 -12.45
N HIS A 348 -9.03 -23.71 -12.08
CA HIS A 348 -8.82 -24.95 -12.84
C HIS A 348 -10.07 -25.84 -12.87
N LEU A 349 -10.76 -25.97 -11.73
CA LEU A 349 -11.98 -26.79 -11.63
C LEU A 349 -13.16 -26.18 -12.41
N ASP A 350 -13.30 -24.85 -12.39
CA ASP A 350 -14.39 -24.13 -13.06
C ASP A 350 -14.15 -23.95 -14.57
N GLY A 351 -13.00 -24.39 -15.09
CA GLY A 351 -12.65 -24.31 -16.51
C GLY A 351 -12.22 -22.92 -16.97
N ILE A 352 -11.99 -21.98 -16.05
CA ILE A 352 -11.33 -20.69 -16.34
C ILE A 352 -9.88 -20.96 -16.77
N ARG A 353 -9.25 -21.97 -16.17
CA ARG A 353 -7.95 -22.50 -16.54
C ARG A 353 -8.07 -23.96 -16.99
N PRO A 354 -7.16 -24.46 -17.84
CA PRO A 354 -7.23 -25.81 -18.39
C PRO A 354 -6.99 -26.89 -17.34
N GLY A 355 -7.63 -28.05 -17.50
CA GLY A 355 -7.39 -29.26 -16.72
C GLY A 355 -8.66 -29.87 -16.10
N GLY A 356 -9.60 -29.06 -15.62
CA GLY A 356 -10.88 -29.54 -15.08
C GLY A 356 -11.77 -30.20 -16.14
N ASP A 357 -11.60 -29.82 -17.41
CA ASP A 357 -12.27 -30.39 -18.57
C ASP A 357 -12.02 -31.91 -18.73
N LYS A 358 -10.86 -32.40 -18.27
CA LYS A 358 -10.51 -33.83 -18.30
C LYS A 358 -11.50 -34.70 -17.51
N ILE A 359 -12.16 -34.15 -16.50
CA ILE A 359 -13.16 -34.86 -15.70
C ILE A 359 -14.35 -35.28 -16.57
N TYR A 360 -14.78 -34.43 -17.52
CA TYR A 360 -15.86 -34.78 -18.46
C TYR A 360 -15.48 -35.98 -19.32
N SER A 361 -14.22 -36.07 -19.75
CA SER A 361 -13.74 -37.22 -20.53
C SER A 361 -13.84 -38.54 -19.76
N VAL A 362 -13.66 -38.54 -18.43
CA VAL A 362 -13.86 -39.72 -17.60
C VAL A 362 -15.33 -40.20 -17.68
N PHE A 363 -16.28 -39.26 -17.58
CA PHE A 363 -17.70 -39.58 -17.54
C PHE A 363 -18.32 -39.85 -18.91
N ASP A 364 -17.92 -39.12 -19.94
CA ASP A 364 -18.51 -39.22 -21.27
C ASP A 364 -17.84 -40.29 -22.14
N ASN A 365 -16.56 -40.58 -21.91
CA ASN A 365 -15.78 -41.52 -22.72
C ASN A 365 -15.35 -42.77 -21.94
N GLN A 366 -14.62 -42.61 -20.82
CA GLN A 366 -13.97 -43.75 -20.17
C GLN A 366 -14.97 -44.68 -19.48
N LEU A 367 -15.87 -44.16 -18.65
CA LEU A 367 -16.88 -44.95 -17.96
C LEU A 367 -17.82 -45.69 -18.94
N PRO A 368 -18.39 -45.04 -19.98
CA PRO A 368 -19.23 -45.74 -20.95
C PRO A 368 -18.47 -46.80 -21.75
N ALA A 369 -17.20 -46.55 -22.10
CA ALA A 369 -16.36 -47.55 -22.74
C ALA A 369 -16.08 -48.75 -21.81
N ALA A 370 -15.82 -48.50 -20.53
CA ALA A 370 -15.58 -49.55 -19.54
C ALA A 370 -16.83 -50.41 -19.32
N LEU A 371 -18.02 -49.81 -19.24
CA LEU A 371 -19.29 -50.54 -19.14
C LEU A 371 -19.55 -51.42 -20.37
N LYS A 372 -19.27 -50.92 -21.59
CA LYS A 372 -19.41 -51.71 -22.83
C LYS A 372 -18.45 -52.91 -22.89
N ARG A 373 -17.29 -52.84 -22.23
CA ARG A 373 -16.29 -53.93 -22.22
C ARG A 373 -16.68 -55.12 -21.34
N LEU A 374 -17.68 -55.00 -20.48
CA LEU A 374 -18.11 -56.08 -19.58
C LEU A 374 -18.71 -57.29 -20.31
N GLN A 375 -19.07 -57.16 -21.60
CA GLN A 375 -19.55 -58.26 -22.46
C GLN A 375 -20.66 -59.11 -21.79
N PHE A 376 -21.75 -58.47 -21.34
CA PHE A 376 -22.87 -59.14 -20.69
C PHE A 376 -23.44 -60.31 -21.50
N ASP A 377 -23.40 -60.24 -22.84
CA ASP A 377 -23.83 -61.32 -23.74
C ASP A 377 -23.08 -62.65 -23.51
N LYS A 378 -21.79 -62.59 -23.13
CA LYS A 378 -21.01 -63.79 -22.80
C LYS A 378 -21.38 -64.34 -21.42
N GLN A 379 -21.61 -63.45 -20.45
CA GLN A 379 -22.05 -63.84 -19.11
C GLN A 379 -23.45 -64.44 -19.14
N LEU A 380 -24.32 -63.96 -20.04
CA LEU A 380 -25.68 -64.46 -20.24
C LEU A 380 -25.76 -65.48 -21.39
N SER A 381 -24.67 -66.21 -21.65
CA SER A 381 -24.66 -67.31 -22.62
C SER A 381 -25.69 -68.39 -22.27
N MET A 382 -26.20 -69.08 -23.28
CA MET A 382 -27.23 -70.12 -23.11
C MET A 382 -26.83 -71.20 -22.09
N GLU A 383 -25.56 -71.58 -22.06
CA GLU A 383 -25.03 -72.55 -21.11
C GLU A 383 -25.10 -72.03 -19.67
N ASN A 384 -24.68 -70.79 -19.44
CA ASN A 384 -24.70 -70.18 -18.11
C ASN A 384 -26.13 -69.88 -17.62
N VAL A 385 -27.01 -69.43 -18.53
CA VAL A 385 -28.44 -69.23 -18.21
C VAL A 385 -29.09 -70.56 -17.83
N ARG A 386 -28.88 -71.62 -18.61
CA ARG A 386 -29.39 -72.96 -18.27
C ARG A 386 -28.91 -73.39 -16.89
N LYS A 387 -27.61 -73.31 -16.65
CA LYS A 387 -26.99 -73.69 -15.38
C LYS A 387 -27.62 -72.94 -14.21
N LEU A 388 -27.63 -71.60 -14.24
CA LEU A 388 -28.08 -70.78 -13.11
C LEU A 388 -29.59 -70.85 -12.87
N ILE A 389 -30.41 -71.02 -13.91
CA ILE A 389 -31.85 -71.24 -13.76
C ILE A 389 -32.11 -72.62 -13.14
N THR A 390 -31.52 -73.69 -13.68
CA THR A 390 -31.72 -75.05 -13.16
C THR A 390 -31.19 -75.20 -11.72
N GLU A 391 -30.06 -74.58 -11.39
CA GLU A 391 -29.51 -74.55 -10.02
C GLU A 391 -30.35 -73.70 -9.05
N ALA A 392 -31.08 -72.69 -9.54
CA ALA A 392 -31.97 -71.88 -8.71
C ALA A 392 -33.31 -72.55 -8.45
N ASP A 393 -33.83 -73.30 -9.43
CA ASP A 393 -35.14 -73.95 -9.37
C ASP A 393 -35.11 -75.30 -8.61
N GLY A 394 -33.94 -75.95 -8.50
CA GLY A 394 -33.77 -77.16 -7.68
C GLY A 394 -34.55 -78.38 -8.20
N TYR A 395 -34.94 -79.30 -7.30
CA TYR A 395 -35.62 -80.56 -7.66
C TYR A 395 -37.14 -80.41 -7.90
N GLN A 396 -37.71 -79.23 -7.65
CA GLN A 396 -39.16 -79.01 -7.65
C GLN A 396 -39.55 -78.01 -8.76
N PRO A 397 -40.13 -78.44 -9.89
CA PRO A 397 -40.51 -77.53 -10.97
C PRO A 397 -41.62 -76.59 -10.49
N HIS A 398 -41.36 -75.28 -10.53
CA HIS A 398 -42.30 -74.28 -10.07
C HIS A 398 -43.48 -74.17 -11.06
N LEU A 399 -44.72 -74.10 -10.55
CA LEU A 399 -45.92 -73.81 -11.35
C LEU A 399 -45.96 -72.34 -11.83
N ILE A 400 -45.04 -71.49 -11.32
CA ILE A 400 -44.92 -70.04 -11.54
C ILE A 400 -43.46 -69.74 -11.97
N ALA A 401 -43.22 -68.64 -12.69
CA ALA A 401 -41.94 -68.25 -13.29
C ALA A 401 -40.70 -68.33 -12.33
N PRO A 402 -39.49 -68.63 -12.84
CA PRO A 402 -38.28 -68.91 -12.04
C PRO A 402 -37.61 -67.65 -11.47
N GLU A 403 -38.28 -66.98 -10.52
CA GLU A 403 -37.86 -65.70 -9.94
C GLU A 403 -36.43 -65.72 -9.38
N GLN A 404 -36.07 -66.79 -8.66
CA GLN A 404 -34.76 -66.90 -8.03
C GLN A 404 -33.63 -67.00 -9.07
N GLY A 405 -33.89 -67.63 -10.20
CA GLY A 405 -32.97 -67.72 -11.33
C GLY A 405 -32.74 -66.35 -12.00
N TYR A 406 -33.81 -65.58 -12.22
CA TYR A 406 -33.70 -64.19 -12.69
C TYR A 406 -32.86 -63.34 -11.73
N ARG A 407 -33.11 -63.44 -10.42
CA ARG A 407 -32.38 -62.70 -9.39
C ARG A 407 -30.88 -63.00 -9.43
N ARG A 408 -30.48 -64.28 -9.47
CA ARG A 408 -29.05 -64.69 -9.54
C ARG A 408 -28.38 -64.20 -10.82
N LEU A 409 -29.04 -64.32 -11.97
CA LEU A 409 -28.49 -63.86 -13.25
C LEU A 409 -28.27 -62.35 -13.27
N ILE A 410 -29.24 -61.58 -12.78
CA ILE A 410 -29.17 -60.12 -12.69
C ILE A 410 -28.05 -59.72 -11.72
N GLU A 411 -28.01 -60.28 -10.52
CA GLU A 411 -27.00 -59.98 -9.50
C GLU A 411 -25.57 -60.28 -10.00
N SER A 412 -25.36 -61.45 -10.63
CA SER A 412 -24.06 -61.84 -11.18
C SER A 412 -23.56 -60.90 -12.28
N SER A 413 -24.48 -60.29 -13.04
CA SER A 413 -24.15 -59.33 -14.10
C SER A 413 -23.86 -57.96 -13.50
N LEU A 414 -24.73 -57.46 -12.61
CA LEU A 414 -24.63 -56.11 -12.04
C LEU A 414 -23.41 -55.94 -11.11
N VAL A 415 -23.01 -56.97 -10.37
CA VAL A 415 -21.80 -56.94 -9.52
C VAL A 415 -20.55 -56.56 -10.31
N THR A 416 -20.46 -56.92 -11.59
CA THR A 416 -19.29 -56.61 -12.43
C THR A 416 -19.13 -55.11 -12.73
N ILE A 417 -20.19 -54.31 -12.55
CA ILE A 417 -20.17 -52.85 -12.72
C ILE A 417 -19.34 -52.15 -11.63
N ARG A 418 -19.11 -52.80 -10.48
CA ARG A 418 -18.28 -52.26 -9.39
C ARG A 418 -16.88 -51.87 -9.87
N GLY A 419 -16.26 -52.67 -10.75
CA GLY A 419 -14.93 -52.41 -11.31
C GLY A 419 -14.87 -51.10 -12.10
N PRO A 420 -15.68 -50.91 -13.16
CA PRO A 420 -15.78 -49.65 -13.89
C PRO A 420 -16.15 -48.44 -13.02
N ALA A 421 -17.02 -48.62 -12.01
CA ALA A 421 -17.41 -47.55 -11.10
C ALA A 421 -16.24 -47.09 -10.22
N GLU A 422 -15.46 -48.03 -9.68
CA GLU A 422 -14.24 -47.74 -8.92
C GLU A 422 -13.16 -47.09 -9.80
N ALA A 423 -12.97 -47.58 -11.03
CA ALA A 423 -12.03 -46.98 -11.97
C ALA A 423 -12.37 -45.51 -12.31
N ALA A 424 -13.65 -45.17 -12.41
CA ALA A 424 -14.09 -43.79 -12.63
C ALA A 424 -13.79 -42.88 -11.42
N VAL A 425 -14.00 -43.38 -10.20
CA VAL A 425 -13.63 -42.69 -8.95
C VAL A 425 -12.12 -42.40 -8.92
N ASP A 426 -11.29 -43.39 -9.23
CA ASP A 426 -9.83 -43.27 -9.20
C ASP A 426 -9.27 -42.37 -10.31
N ALA A 427 -9.89 -42.40 -11.50
CA ALA A 427 -9.52 -41.52 -12.60
C ALA A 427 -9.78 -40.04 -12.27
N VAL A 428 -10.92 -39.73 -11.65
CA VAL A 428 -11.22 -38.35 -11.21
C VAL A 428 -10.25 -37.91 -10.11
N HIS A 429 -10.00 -38.75 -9.11
CA HIS A 429 -9.02 -38.47 -8.06
C HIS A 429 -7.64 -38.11 -8.60
N SER A 430 -7.16 -38.87 -9.59
CA SER A 430 -5.86 -38.62 -10.25
C SER A 430 -5.82 -37.26 -10.94
N ILE A 431 -6.92 -36.85 -11.59
CA ILE A 431 -7.05 -35.53 -12.20
C ILE A 431 -7.02 -34.43 -11.12
N LEU A 432 -7.75 -34.59 -10.02
CA LEU A 432 -7.77 -33.60 -8.93
C LEU A 432 -6.37 -33.41 -8.33
N LYS A 433 -5.59 -34.48 -8.15
CA LYS A 433 -4.17 -34.39 -7.72
C LYS A 433 -3.30 -33.67 -8.75
N GLU A 434 -3.49 -33.91 -10.05
CA GLU A 434 -2.79 -33.17 -11.12
C GLU A 434 -3.08 -31.65 -11.02
N LEU A 435 -4.33 -31.28 -10.74
CA LEU A 435 -4.73 -29.87 -10.59
C LEU A 435 -4.10 -29.21 -9.36
N VAL A 436 -3.97 -29.92 -8.24
CA VAL A 436 -3.23 -29.42 -7.05
C VAL A 436 -1.79 -29.07 -7.43
N HIS A 437 -1.10 -29.97 -8.14
CA HIS A 437 0.28 -29.71 -8.55
C HIS A 437 0.42 -28.50 -9.49
N LYS A 438 -0.52 -28.31 -10.43
CA LYS A 438 -0.54 -27.12 -11.29
C LYS A 438 -0.77 -25.84 -10.50
N ALA A 439 -1.78 -25.82 -9.62
CA ALA A 439 -2.11 -24.66 -8.81
C ALA A 439 -0.94 -24.25 -7.88
N ILE A 440 -0.20 -25.22 -7.32
CA ILE A 440 1.01 -24.94 -6.54
C ILE A 440 2.09 -24.26 -7.38
N ASN A 441 2.33 -24.72 -8.61
CA ASN A 441 3.37 -24.15 -9.48
C ASN A 441 3.02 -22.75 -10.01
N GLU A 442 1.73 -22.46 -10.14
CA GLU A 442 1.21 -21.16 -10.57
C GLU A 442 1.12 -20.13 -9.43
N THR A 443 1.10 -20.59 -8.16
CA THR A 443 1.11 -19.70 -6.99
C THR A 443 2.52 -19.15 -6.74
N SER A 444 2.73 -17.88 -7.03
CA SER A 444 4.06 -17.24 -6.99
C SER A 444 4.68 -17.20 -5.58
N GLU A 445 3.83 -17.01 -4.57
CA GLU A 445 4.20 -16.87 -3.16
C GLU A 445 4.68 -18.20 -2.59
N LEU A 446 4.11 -19.33 -3.02
CA LEU A 446 4.59 -20.66 -2.62
C LEU A 446 5.99 -20.97 -3.18
N LYS A 447 6.48 -20.23 -4.18
CA LYS A 447 7.88 -20.38 -4.63
C LYS A 447 8.88 -19.76 -3.65
N GLN A 448 8.45 -18.76 -2.88
CA GLN A 448 9.29 -18.05 -1.90
C GLN A 448 9.45 -18.83 -0.59
N TYR A 449 8.50 -19.73 -0.28
CA TYR A 449 8.46 -20.48 0.98
C TYR A 449 8.43 -22.00 0.70
N PRO A 450 9.60 -22.64 0.52
CA PRO A 450 9.69 -24.05 0.15
C PRO A 450 9.02 -25.00 1.15
N THR A 451 9.14 -24.74 2.46
CA THR A 451 8.53 -25.59 3.47
C THR A 451 6.99 -25.48 3.41
N LEU A 452 6.45 -24.27 3.33
CA LEU A 452 5.00 -24.09 3.18
C LEU A 452 4.45 -24.75 1.91
N ARG A 453 5.19 -24.68 0.80
CA ARG A 453 4.80 -25.33 -0.47
C ARG A 453 4.58 -26.83 -0.31
N VAL A 454 5.49 -27.51 0.39
CA VAL A 454 5.38 -28.96 0.62
C VAL A 454 4.19 -29.28 1.51
N GLU A 455 4.03 -28.54 2.61
CA GLU A 455 2.94 -28.76 3.58
C GLU A 455 1.55 -28.54 2.97
N VAL A 456 1.37 -27.47 2.17
CA VAL A 456 0.11 -27.22 1.44
C VAL A 456 -0.16 -28.32 0.41
N SER A 457 0.87 -28.79 -0.30
CA SER A 457 0.73 -29.89 -1.26
C SER A 457 0.27 -31.17 -0.59
N ASN A 458 0.90 -31.54 0.53
CA ASN A 458 0.59 -32.75 1.27
C ASN A 458 -0.83 -32.69 1.83
N ALA A 459 -1.19 -31.57 2.48
CA ALA A 459 -2.51 -31.41 3.07
C ALA A 459 -3.64 -31.46 2.02
N ALA A 460 -3.45 -30.84 0.86
CA ALA A 460 -4.39 -30.93 -0.24
C ALA A 460 -4.55 -32.37 -0.76
N CYS A 461 -3.43 -33.09 -0.96
CA CYS A 461 -3.46 -34.48 -1.41
C CYS A 461 -4.14 -35.42 -0.40
N GLU A 462 -3.87 -35.27 0.89
CA GLU A 462 -4.51 -36.05 1.96
C GLU A 462 -6.03 -35.80 2.03
N SER A 463 -6.46 -34.55 1.86
CA SER A 463 -7.89 -34.24 1.77
C SER A 463 -8.55 -34.92 0.57
N LEU A 464 -7.90 -34.92 -0.60
CA LEU A 464 -8.41 -35.63 -1.78
C LEU A 464 -8.48 -37.14 -1.56
N ASP A 465 -7.50 -37.74 -0.87
CA ASP A 465 -7.52 -39.18 -0.58
C ASP A 465 -8.73 -39.57 0.30
N ARG A 466 -9.05 -38.76 1.31
CA ARG A 466 -10.28 -38.94 2.13
C ARG A 466 -11.56 -38.82 1.29
N MET A 467 -11.63 -37.82 0.42
CA MET A 467 -12.79 -37.60 -0.46
C MET A 467 -12.97 -38.75 -1.45
N ARG A 468 -11.87 -39.29 -1.97
CA ARG A 468 -11.85 -40.46 -2.86
C ARG A 468 -12.40 -41.71 -2.17
N ASP A 469 -12.00 -41.97 -0.94
CA ASP A 469 -12.50 -43.14 -0.18
C ASP A 469 -14.00 -43.04 0.12
N GLU A 470 -14.50 -41.87 0.52
CA GLU A 470 -15.94 -41.65 0.72
C GLU A 470 -16.74 -41.74 -0.59
N SER A 471 -16.20 -41.20 -1.68
CA SER A 471 -16.80 -41.31 -3.01
C SER A 471 -16.85 -42.75 -3.51
N LYS A 472 -15.79 -43.54 -3.27
CA LYS A 472 -15.76 -44.97 -3.58
C LYS A 472 -16.88 -45.71 -2.84
N LYS A 473 -17.02 -45.50 -1.53
CA LYS A 473 -18.09 -46.11 -0.73
C LYS A 473 -19.48 -45.73 -1.25
N ALA A 474 -19.73 -44.44 -1.48
CA ALA A 474 -21.02 -43.94 -1.97
C ALA A 474 -21.37 -44.50 -3.35
N THR A 475 -20.39 -44.54 -4.25
CA THR A 475 -20.58 -44.98 -5.65
C THR A 475 -20.81 -46.49 -5.73
N LEU A 476 -20.06 -47.30 -4.99
CA LEU A 476 -20.29 -48.74 -4.93
C LEU A 476 -21.63 -49.09 -4.29
N LYS A 477 -22.08 -48.30 -3.30
CA LYS A 477 -23.40 -48.46 -2.69
C LYS A 477 -24.55 -48.25 -3.68
N LEU A 478 -24.40 -47.35 -4.65
CA LEU A 478 -25.39 -47.21 -5.74
C LEU A 478 -25.51 -48.49 -6.57
N VAL A 479 -24.39 -49.15 -6.86
CA VAL A 479 -24.39 -50.44 -7.58
C VAL A 479 -25.06 -51.51 -6.71
N ASP A 480 -24.73 -51.56 -5.43
CA ASP A 480 -25.31 -52.55 -4.49
C ASP A 480 -26.82 -52.38 -4.31
N MET A 481 -27.32 -51.15 -4.35
CA MET A 481 -28.75 -50.87 -4.32
C MET A 481 -29.47 -51.44 -5.55
N GLU A 482 -28.89 -51.30 -6.74
CA GLU A 482 -29.44 -51.86 -7.99
C GLU A 482 -29.39 -53.40 -8.01
N CYS A 483 -28.41 -54.01 -7.33
CA CYS A 483 -28.35 -55.47 -7.14
C CYS A 483 -29.42 -55.98 -6.15
N SER A 484 -29.77 -55.18 -5.15
CA SER A 484 -30.62 -55.61 -4.02
C SER A 484 -32.12 -55.56 -4.33
N TYR A 485 -32.56 -54.67 -5.22
CA TYR A 485 -33.97 -54.49 -5.55
C TYR A 485 -34.23 -54.52 -7.05
N LEU A 486 -35.16 -55.37 -7.47
CA LEU A 486 -35.56 -55.49 -8.88
C LEU A 486 -36.66 -54.48 -9.22
N THR A 487 -36.46 -53.69 -10.26
CA THR A 487 -37.46 -52.72 -10.72
C THR A 487 -38.65 -53.45 -11.35
N VAL A 488 -39.70 -53.66 -10.56
CA VAL A 488 -40.89 -54.45 -10.92
C VAL A 488 -41.60 -53.90 -12.18
N ASP A 489 -41.61 -52.57 -12.37
CA ASP A 489 -42.27 -51.95 -13.52
C ASP A 489 -41.63 -52.29 -14.87
N PHE A 490 -40.35 -52.66 -14.88
CA PHE A 490 -39.70 -53.18 -16.09
C PHE A 490 -40.36 -54.50 -16.52
N PHE A 491 -40.53 -55.43 -15.58
CA PHE A 491 -41.09 -56.74 -15.85
C PHE A 491 -42.58 -56.70 -16.18
N ARG A 492 -43.32 -55.73 -15.63
CA ARG A 492 -44.75 -55.50 -15.96
C ARG A 492 -44.98 -55.03 -17.40
N LYS A 493 -43.98 -54.39 -18.02
CA LYS A 493 -44.07 -53.84 -19.38
C LYS A 493 -43.58 -54.79 -20.47
N LEU A 494 -43.09 -55.97 -20.10
CA LEU A 494 -42.71 -57.00 -21.07
C LEU A 494 -43.97 -57.47 -21.82
N PRO A 495 -43.90 -57.70 -23.15
CA PRO A 495 -45.02 -58.24 -23.91
C PRO A 495 -45.53 -59.53 -23.26
N GLN A 496 -46.81 -59.56 -22.88
CA GLN A 496 -47.49 -60.80 -22.52
C GLN A 496 -47.80 -61.55 -23.81
N ASP A 497 -46.83 -62.28 -24.35
CA ASP A 497 -47.13 -63.27 -25.37
C ASP A 497 -47.94 -64.38 -24.69
N ILE A 498 -49.26 -64.30 -24.82
CA ILE A 498 -50.15 -65.42 -24.58
C ILE A 498 -49.73 -66.50 -25.58
N GLU A 499 -48.95 -67.48 -25.13
CA GLU A 499 -48.84 -68.74 -25.85
C GLU A 499 -50.26 -69.29 -26.02
N LYS A 500 -50.80 -69.16 -27.24
CA LYS A 500 -51.97 -69.93 -27.64
C LYS A 500 -51.61 -71.41 -27.53
N GLY A 501 -52.08 -72.05 -26.47
CA GLY A 501 -52.31 -73.49 -26.33
C GLY A 501 -51.24 -74.42 -26.93
N GLY A 502 -50.23 -74.76 -26.15
CA GLY A 502 -49.45 -75.98 -26.37
C GLY A 502 -50.21 -77.21 -25.89
N ASN A 503 -50.23 -78.27 -26.71
CA ASN A 503 -50.89 -79.54 -26.41
C ASN A 503 -50.41 -80.15 -25.07
N PRO A 504 -51.31 -80.76 -24.26
CA PRO A 504 -51.00 -81.23 -22.90
C PRO A 504 -50.14 -82.51 -22.82
N THR A 505 -49.51 -82.93 -23.93
CA THR A 505 -48.71 -84.16 -24.02
C THR A 505 -47.20 -83.95 -23.95
N HIS A 506 -46.70 -82.71 -23.83
CA HIS A 506 -45.27 -82.46 -23.64
C HIS A 506 -44.83 -82.63 -22.19
N SER A 507 -43.73 -83.36 -21.99
CA SER A 507 -43.10 -83.64 -20.70
C SER A 507 -42.82 -82.35 -19.92
N ILE A 508 -42.93 -82.38 -18.59
CA ILE A 508 -42.52 -81.27 -17.70
C ILE A 508 -41.05 -80.85 -17.99
N PHE A 509 -40.23 -81.76 -18.53
CA PHE A 509 -38.85 -81.49 -18.95
C PHE A 509 -38.73 -80.66 -20.25
N ASP A 510 -39.76 -80.58 -21.11
CA ASP A 510 -39.77 -79.74 -22.32
C ASP A 510 -40.05 -78.24 -22.02
N ARG A 511 -40.38 -77.90 -20.76
CA ARG A 511 -40.70 -76.52 -20.36
C ARG A 511 -39.48 -75.58 -20.33
N TYR A 512 -38.25 -76.13 -20.19
CA TYR A 512 -36.98 -75.39 -20.36
C TYR A 512 -36.38 -75.59 -21.75
N ASN A 513 -37.22 -75.53 -22.78
CA ASN A 513 -36.73 -75.55 -24.15
C ASN A 513 -35.76 -74.37 -24.39
N ASP A 514 -34.88 -74.55 -25.37
CA ASP A 514 -33.84 -73.56 -25.69
C ASP A 514 -34.43 -72.18 -26.02
N SER A 515 -35.65 -72.11 -26.53
CA SER A 515 -36.36 -70.85 -26.76
C SER A 515 -36.74 -70.11 -25.47
N TYR A 516 -37.19 -70.83 -24.42
CA TYR A 516 -37.59 -70.24 -23.15
C TYR A 516 -36.37 -69.69 -22.39
N LEU A 517 -35.28 -70.46 -22.30
CA LEU A 517 -34.03 -70.02 -21.67
C LEU A 517 -33.39 -68.86 -22.44
N ARG A 518 -33.46 -68.87 -23.77
CA ARG A 518 -33.02 -67.73 -24.59
C ARG A 518 -33.82 -66.47 -24.29
N ARG A 519 -35.15 -66.58 -24.12
CA ARG A 519 -36.00 -65.45 -23.74
C ARG A 519 -35.62 -64.89 -22.38
N ILE A 520 -35.37 -65.75 -21.38
CA ILE A 520 -34.87 -65.34 -20.06
C ILE A 520 -33.57 -64.54 -20.20
N GLY A 521 -32.58 -65.07 -20.94
CA GLY A 521 -31.31 -64.39 -21.20
C GLY A 521 -31.48 -63.00 -21.82
N THR A 522 -32.32 -62.88 -22.86
CA THR A 522 -32.61 -61.59 -23.52
C THR A 522 -33.31 -60.60 -22.59
N THR A 523 -34.25 -61.07 -21.76
CA THR A 523 -34.95 -60.23 -20.77
C THR A 523 -34.00 -59.72 -19.69
N VAL A 524 -33.14 -60.59 -19.14
CA VAL A 524 -32.11 -60.20 -18.16
C VAL A 524 -31.14 -59.21 -18.77
N LEU A 525 -30.67 -59.45 -19.99
CA LEU A 525 -29.76 -58.53 -20.70
C LEU A 525 -30.41 -57.15 -20.88
N SER A 526 -31.69 -57.11 -21.25
CA SER A 526 -32.45 -55.86 -21.38
C SER A 526 -32.60 -55.12 -20.05
N TYR A 527 -32.82 -55.84 -18.95
CA TYR A 527 -32.86 -55.27 -17.60
C TYR A 527 -31.49 -54.71 -17.18
N VAL A 528 -30.41 -55.48 -17.36
CA VAL A 528 -29.04 -55.06 -17.05
C VAL A 528 -28.64 -53.82 -17.86
N ASN A 529 -29.03 -53.74 -19.13
CA ASN A 529 -28.78 -52.57 -19.97
C ASN A 529 -29.56 -51.34 -19.50
N MET A 530 -30.80 -51.49 -19.03
CA MET A 530 -31.57 -50.40 -18.42
C MET A 530 -30.87 -49.87 -17.16
N VAL A 531 -30.46 -50.78 -16.26
CA VAL A 531 -29.74 -50.41 -15.03
C VAL A 531 -28.39 -49.76 -15.36
N CYS A 532 -27.63 -50.28 -16.33
CA CYS A 532 -26.41 -49.64 -16.82
C CYS A 532 -26.67 -48.20 -17.32
N GLY A 533 -27.79 -47.97 -18.00
CA GLY A 533 -28.23 -46.64 -18.42
C GLY A 533 -28.49 -45.70 -17.24
N SER A 534 -29.11 -46.19 -16.17
CA SER A 534 -29.32 -45.45 -14.91
C SER A 534 -27.97 -45.12 -14.24
N LEU A 535 -27.13 -46.14 -14.03
CA LEU A 535 -25.84 -46.01 -13.35
C LEU A 535 -24.86 -45.11 -14.12
N ARG A 536 -24.90 -45.09 -15.46
CA ARG A 536 -24.13 -44.15 -16.28
C ARG A 536 -24.40 -42.68 -15.93
N ASN A 537 -25.60 -42.37 -15.42
CA ASN A 537 -25.97 -41.02 -14.97
C ASN A 537 -25.75 -40.81 -13.47
N SER A 538 -25.98 -41.84 -12.65
CA SER A 538 -25.91 -41.74 -11.19
C SER A 538 -24.47 -41.77 -10.66
N ILE A 539 -23.58 -42.56 -11.26
CA ILE A 539 -22.16 -42.67 -10.87
C ILE A 539 -21.44 -41.31 -11.00
N PRO A 540 -21.48 -40.60 -12.15
CA PRO A 540 -20.85 -39.28 -12.26
C PRO A 540 -21.37 -38.29 -11.21
N LYS A 541 -22.68 -38.29 -10.92
CA LYS A 541 -23.26 -37.41 -9.90
C LYS A 541 -22.73 -37.70 -8.50
N SER A 542 -22.58 -38.97 -8.14
CA SER A 542 -21.96 -39.40 -6.88
C SER A 542 -20.51 -38.93 -6.80
N VAL A 543 -19.72 -39.16 -7.85
CA VAL A 543 -18.31 -38.75 -7.91
C VAL A 543 -18.17 -37.23 -7.80
N VAL A 544 -18.96 -36.47 -8.56
CA VAL A 544 -18.94 -35.01 -8.50
C VAL A 544 -19.36 -34.50 -7.13
N PHE A 545 -20.38 -35.08 -6.51
CA PHE A 545 -20.86 -34.65 -5.21
C PHE A 545 -19.83 -34.91 -4.10
N CYS A 546 -19.25 -36.11 -4.04
CA CYS A 546 -18.36 -36.52 -2.97
C CYS A 546 -16.90 -36.08 -3.15
N GLN A 547 -16.42 -35.94 -4.40
CA GLN A 547 -15.04 -35.51 -4.68
C GLN A 547 -14.98 -34.09 -5.21
N VAL A 548 -15.50 -33.83 -6.41
CA VAL A 548 -15.23 -32.56 -7.11
C VAL A 548 -15.78 -31.36 -6.34
N ARG A 549 -17.02 -31.45 -5.87
CA ARG A 549 -17.68 -30.37 -5.14
C ARG A 549 -17.10 -30.18 -3.74
N GLU A 550 -16.76 -31.26 -3.05
CA GLU A 550 -16.11 -31.19 -1.74
C GLU A 550 -14.67 -30.67 -1.85
N ALA A 551 -13.90 -31.12 -2.84
CA ALA A 551 -12.57 -30.58 -3.14
C ALA A 551 -12.64 -29.08 -3.46
N LYS A 552 -13.68 -28.61 -4.14
CA LYS A 552 -13.89 -27.16 -4.34
C LYS A 552 -14.21 -26.41 -3.04
N ARG A 553 -14.84 -27.06 -2.07
CA ARG A 553 -15.39 -26.41 -0.87
C ARG A 553 -14.42 -26.39 0.30
N SER A 554 -13.71 -27.49 0.54
CA SER A 554 -13.07 -27.81 1.82
C SER A 554 -11.65 -28.39 1.70
N LEU A 555 -10.97 -28.19 0.57
CA LEU A 555 -9.64 -28.77 0.28
C LEU A 555 -8.63 -28.60 1.43
N LEU A 556 -8.56 -27.39 1.99
CA LEU A 556 -7.60 -27.00 3.03
C LEU A 556 -8.23 -26.81 4.43
N ASP A 557 -9.49 -27.19 4.64
CA ASP A 557 -10.18 -26.93 5.92
C ASP A 557 -9.46 -27.60 7.11
N PHE A 558 -9.01 -28.84 6.94
CA PHE A 558 -8.23 -29.56 7.95
C PHE A 558 -6.86 -28.91 8.19
N PHE A 559 -6.21 -28.43 7.13
CA PHE A 559 -4.93 -27.72 7.24
C PHE A 559 -5.09 -26.42 8.02
N PHE A 560 -6.16 -25.66 7.77
CA PHE A 560 -6.46 -24.44 8.53
C PHE A 560 -6.73 -24.72 10.01
N ALA A 561 -7.43 -25.82 10.32
CA ALA A 561 -7.62 -26.24 11.70
C ALA A 561 -6.28 -26.58 12.38
N GLU A 562 -5.38 -27.28 11.70
CA GLU A 562 -4.06 -27.62 12.22
C GLU A 562 -3.18 -26.37 12.41
N LEU A 563 -3.16 -25.46 11.44
CA LEU A 563 -2.42 -24.19 11.52
C LEU A 563 -2.84 -23.36 12.74
N GLY A 564 -4.12 -23.37 13.09
CA GLY A 564 -4.65 -22.68 14.27
C GLY A 564 -4.09 -23.22 15.61
N THR A 565 -3.53 -24.42 15.62
CA THR A 565 -2.91 -25.03 16.81
C THR A 565 -1.38 -24.87 16.86
N LYS A 566 -0.74 -24.41 15.78
CA LYS A 566 0.72 -24.29 15.68
C LYS A 566 1.25 -23.07 16.43
N GLU A 567 2.38 -23.25 17.12
CA GLU A 567 3.06 -22.17 17.82
C GLU A 567 3.88 -21.27 16.88
N ALA A 568 4.26 -20.09 17.36
CA ALA A 568 5.01 -19.08 16.58
C ALA A 568 6.27 -19.61 15.89
N LYS A 569 7.02 -20.52 16.56
CA LYS A 569 8.23 -21.13 16.01
C LYS A 569 7.93 -22.09 14.86
N GLN A 570 6.84 -22.84 14.97
CA GLN A 570 6.40 -23.77 13.93
C GLN A 570 5.88 -23.00 12.71
N LEU A 571 5.12 -21.92 12.93
CA LEU A 571 4.68 -21.03 11.85
C LEU A 571 5.85 -20.33 11.15
N ALA A 572 6.89 -19.93 11.90
CA ALA A 572 8.11 -19.35 11.32
C ALA A 572 8.86 -20.35 10.43
N LYS A 573 8.86 -21.63 10.80
CA LYS A 573 9.48 -22.69 9.99
C LYS A 573 8.77 -22.89 8.65
N LEU A 574 7.47 -22.61 8.57
CA LEU A 574 6.72 -22.66 7.31
C LEU A 574 7.08 -21.49 6.38
N LEU A 575 7.46 -20.34 6.95
CA LEU A 575 7.85 -19.13 6.22
C LEU A 575 9.38 -19.01 6.15
N ASP A 576 10.03 -20.09 5.72
CA ASP A 576 11.48 -20.21 5.58
C ASP A 576 11.99 -19.47 4.35
N GLU A 577 12.14 -18.16 4.48
CA GLU A 577 12.74 -17.30 3.47
C GLU A 577 14.27 -17.39 3.45
N ASP A 578 14.87 -17.25 2.26
CA ASP A 578 16.30 -17.10 2.07
C ASP A 578 16.83 -15.87 2.85
N PRO A 579 17.79 -16.04 3.79
CA PRO A 579 18.38 -14.93 4.54
C PRO A 579 18.92 -13.80 3.66
N ALA A 580 19.45 -14.10 2.47
CA ALA A 580 19.97 -13.10 1.54
C ALA A 580 18.83 -12.23 0.98
N VAL A 581 17.65 -12.81 0.74
CA VAL A 581 16.45 -12.07 0.29
C VAL A 581 15.93 -11.18 1.41
N MET A 582 15.92 -11.68 2.65
CA MET A 582 15.50 -10.92 3.82
C MET A 582 16.41 -9.70 4.07
N GLU A 583 17.73 -9.89 4.02
CA GLU A 583 18.72 -8.82 4.21
C GLU A 583 18.61 -7.77 3.10
N ARG A 584 18.53 -8.21 1.83
CA ARG A 584 18.34 -7.33 0.68
C ARG A 584 17.04 -6.51 0.79
N ARG A 585 15.92 -7.14 1.17
CA ARG A 585 14.64 -6.43 1.39
C ARG A 585 14.78 -5.36 2.48
N THR A 586 15.46 -5.68 3.57
CA THR A 586 15.66 -4.75 4.69
C THR A 586 16.52 -3.56 4.30
N SER A 587 17.58 -3.80 3.53
CA SER A 587 18.44 -2.76 2.96
C SER A 587 17.66 -1.82 2.02
N LEU A 588 16.90 -2.38 1.06
CA LEU A 588 16.07 -1.60 0.13
C LEU A 588 14.96 -0.82 0.83
N ALA A 589 14.32 -1.37 1.87
CA ALA A 589 13.29 -0.69 2.64
C ALA A 589 13.83 0.55 3.37
N LYS A 590 15.01 0.44 4.00
CA LYS A 590 15.68 1.57 4.65
C LYS A 590 16.04 2.66 3.63
N ARG A 591 16.55 2.27 2.46
CA ARG A 591 16.86 3.20 1.37
C ARG A 591 15.59 3.89 0.86
N LEU A 592 14.49 3.17 0.68
CA LEU A 592 13.20 3.75 0.24
C LEU A 592 12.67 4.79 1.24
N GLU A 593 12.76 4.51 2.54
CA GLU A 593 12.33 5.44 3.59
C GLU A 593 13.12 6.76 3.54
N LEU A 594 14.43 6.70 3.31
CA LEU A 594 15.26 7.89 3.11
C LEU A 594 14.79 8.71 1.91
N TYR A 595 14.61 8.09 0.75
CA TYR A 595 14.22 8.81 -0.46
C TYR A 595 12.83 9.45 -0.32
N ARG A 596 11.89 8.80 0.40
CA ARG A 596 10.59 9.39 0.74
C ARG A 596 10.71 10.58 1.69
N SER A 597 11.56 10.47 2.72
CA SER A 597 11.86 11.61 3.61
C SER A 597 12.50 12.77 2.82
N ALA A 598 13.38 12.47 1.87
CA ALA A 598 14.01 13.46 1.00
C ALA A 598 12.99 14.16 0.09
N GLN A 599 12.06 13.39 -0.50
CA GLN A 599 10.96 13.91 -1.30
C GLN A 599 10.08 14.88 -0.50
N ALA A 600 9.66 14.48 0.70
CA ALA A 600 8.84 15.32 1.57
C ALA A 600 9.51 16.65 1.94
N GLU A 601 10.83 16.64 2.21
CA GLU A 601 11.59 17.85 2.52
C GLU A 601 11.73 18.76 1.28
N ILE A 602 11.93 18.21 0.09
CA ILE A 602 11.99 18.99 -1.16
C ILE A 602 10.63 19.61 -1.47
N ASP A 603 9.56 18.84 -1.36
CA ASP A 603 8.19 19.31 -1.65
C ASP A 603 7.77 20.41 -0.68
N ALA A 604 8.14 20.31 0.60
CA ALA A 604 7.90 21.37 1.59
C ALA A 604 8.58 22.71 1.22
N VAL A 605 9.78 22.66 0.64
CA VAL A 605 10.50 23.87 0.21
C VAL A 605 10.01 24.39 -1.13
N ALA A 606 9.60 23.53 -2.06
CA ALA A 606 8.93 23.92 -3.29
C ALA A 606 7.63 24.67 -2.99
N TRP A 607 6.83 24.16 -2.04
CA TRP A 607 5.60 24.79 -1.54
C TRP A 607 5.84 26.16 -0.88
N ALA A 608 6.90 26.31 -0.09
CA ALA A 608 7.23 27.59 0.55
C ALA A 608 7.62 28.68 -0.48
N ASN A 609 8.18 28.30 -1.63
CA ASN A 609 8.55 29.23 -2.70
C ASN A 609 7.37 29.59 -3.62
N SER A 610 6.32 28.76 -3.71
CA SER A 610 5.08 29.06 -4.45
C SER A 610 4.13 30.02 -3.73
N ILE A 611 4.41 30.41 -2.49
CA ILE A 611 3.59 31.37 -1.70
C ILE A 611 3.98 32.85 -1.99
N GLY A 612 4.88 33.10 -2.94
CA GLY A 612 5.01 34.41 -3.57
C GLY A 612 3.85 34.66 -4.52
N ALA A 613 2.78 35.27 -3.99
CA ALA A 613 1.54 35.73 -4.66
C ALA A 613 1.42 35.48 -6.17
N PRO A 614 0.54 34.56 -6.63
CA PRO A 614 0.01 34.64 -7.97
C PRO A 614 -1.09 35.71 -8.00
N SER A 615 -0.93 36.72 -8.85
CA SER A 615 -2.01 37.63 -9.23
C SER A 615 -3.13 36.85 -9.92
N LEU A 616 -4.34 37.41 -9.82
CA LEU A 616 -5.60 36.89 -10.36
C LEU A 616 -5.58 36.62 -11.89
N ASP A 617 -4.53 37.05 -12.59
CA ASP A 617 -4.39 36.95 -14.05
C ASP A 617 -3.95 35.56 -14.54
N PHE A 618 -3.30 34.75 -13.69
CA PHE A 618 -2.78 33.44 -14.12
C PHE A 618 -3.89 32.40 -14.40
N PHE A 619 -5.09 32.59 -13.83
CA PHE A 619 -6.23 31.68 -14.04
C PHE A 619 -7.05 31.98 -15.30
N LEU A 620 -6.90 33.16 -15.91
CA LEU A 620 -7.66 33.53 -17.11
C LEU A 620 -6.99 33.05 -18.42
N GLU A 621 -5.66 32.90 -18.45
CA GLU A 621 -4.89 32.59 -19.66
C GLU A 621 -4.92 31.11 -20.09
N MET A 622 -5.33 30.18 -19.23
CA MET A 622 -5.40 28.73 -19.55
C MET A 622 -6.75 28.27 -20.11
N SER A 623 -7.75 29.16 -20.20
CA SER A 623 -9.09 28.85 -20.73
C SER A 623 -9.21 28.93 -22.27
N GLY A 624 -8.12 29.28 -22.97
CA GLY A 624 -8.13 29.53 -24.41
C GLY A 624 -7.55 28.40 -25.27
N ARG A 625 -8.21 27.23 -25.35
CA ARG A 625 -8.06 26.31 -26.50
C ARG A 625 -9.37 25.57 -26.80
N ILE A 626 -10.06 26.03 -27.83
CA ILE A 626 -11.16 25.31 -28.49
C ILE A 626 -10.57 24.19 -29.37
N PRO A 627 -11.06 22.96 -29.21
CA PRO A 627 -11.60 22.20 -30.33
C PRO A 627 -13.02 21.75 -29.96
N GLY A 628 -14.06 22.11 -30.72
CA GLY A 628 -14.39 21.37 -31.92
C GLY A 628 -15.36 20.22 -31.58
N GLY A 629 -16.64 20.56 -31.40
CA GLY A 629 -17.84 19.73 -31.56
C GLY A 629 -17.90 18.32 -30.98
N THR A 630 -18.79 18.11 -30.00
CA THR A 630 -19.50 16.82 -29.81
C THR A 630 -20.91 17.06 -29.30
N GLU A 631 -21.84 16.27 -29.85
CA GLU A 631 -23.28 16.26 -29.66
C GLU A 631 -23.75 16.32 -28.20
N GLY A 632 -24.82 17.05 -27.95
CA GLY A 632 -25.42 17.22 -26.62
C GLY A 632 -25.88 15.90 -26.01
N VAL A 633 -25.16 15.42 -25.01
CA VAL A 633 -25.59 14.30 -24.16
C VAL A 633 -26.80 14.76 -23.34
N MET A 634 -27.95 14.15 -23.60
CA MET A 634 -29.19 14.43 -22.88
C MET A 634 -29.00 14.16 -21.37
N ALA A 635 -29.31 15.15 -20.53
CA ALA A 635 -29.15 15.05 -19.08
C ALA A 635 -30.00 13.90 -18.50
N SER A 636 -29.46 13.15 -17.54
CA SER A 636 -30.24 12.12 -16.85
C SER A 636 -31.39 12.77 -16.08
N LYS A 637 -32.58 12.17 -16.11
CA LYS A 637 -33.71 12.62 -15.26
C LYS A 637 -33.31 12.73 -13.77
N ARG A 638 -32.33 11.92 -13.34
CA ARG A 638 -31.77 11.90 -11.97
C ARG A 638 -30.92 13.13 -11.61
N ASP A 639 -30.42 13.87 -12.59
CA ASP A 639 -29.64 15.08 -12.37
C ASP A 639 -30.53 16.33 -12.22
N ILE A 640 -31.77 16.24 -12.71
CA ILE A 640 -32.70 17.37 -12.75
C ILE A 640 -33.50 17.41 -11.44
N PHE A 641 -33.26 18.44 -10.63
CA PHE A 641 -33.90 18.60 -9.32
C PHE A 641 -35.44 18.67 -9.41
N SER A 642 -36.01 19.35 -10.40
CA SER A 642 -37.47 19.43 -10.59
C SER A 642 -38.14 18.10 -10.95
N LEU A 643 -37.37 17.10 -11.38
CA LEU A 643 -37.89 15.76 -11.70
C LEU A 643 -37.61 14.73 -10.61
N SER A 644 -36.48 14.85 -9.92
CA SER A 644 -35.99 13.84 -8.99
C SER A 644 -35.83 14.31 -7.55
N GLY A 645 -35.84 15.62 -7.29
CA GLY A 645 -35.70 16.21 -5.98
C GLY A 645 -37.00 16.11 -5.14
N PRO A 646 -36.90 16.22 -3.80
CA PRO A 646 -38.05 16.12 -2.91
C PRO A 646 -38.83 17.44 -2.84
N LEU A 647 -39.58 17.75 -3.91
CA LEU A 647 -40.33 19.01 -4.04
C LEU A 647 -41.40 19.22 -2.94
N HIS A 648 -41.80 18.16 -2.24
CA HIS A 648 -42.72 18.24 -1.11
C HIS A 648 -42.08 18.77 0.19
N LEU A 649 -40.75 18.88 0.27
CA LEU A 649 -40.03 19.41 1.45
C LEU A 649 -39.85 20.93 1.37
N THR A 650 -40.95 21.67 1.22
CA THR A 650 -40.90 23.14 1.10
C THR A 650 -40.55 23.87 2.41
N ASP A 651 -40.77 23.23 3.56
CA ASP A 651 -40.31 23.71 4.87
C ASP A 651 -39.58 22.59 5.62
N VAL A 652 -38.38 22.89 6.12
CA VAL A 652 -37.47 21.90 6.72
C VAL A 652 -37.61 21.92 8.23
N ASP A 653 -38.32 20.94 8.79
CA ASP A 653 -38.24 20.63 10.22
C ASP A 653 -36.89 19.97 10.56
N TRP A 654 -35.97 20.76 11.11
CA TRP A 654 -34.64 20.33 11.53
C TRP A 654 -34.65 19.31 12.69
N LYS A 655 -35.79 19.05 13.34
CA LYS A 655 -35.94 17.97 14.33
C LYS A 655 -36.44 16.66 13.70
N ASN A 656 -36.97 16.71 12.48
CA ASN A 656 -37.51 15.54 11.80
C ASN A 656 -36.40 14.74 11.10
N ALA A 657 -36.20 13.48 11.52
CA ALA A 657 -35.18 12.60 10.96
C ALA A 657 -35.33 12.37 9.44
N TYR A 658 -36.56 12.39 8.90
CA TYR A 658 -36.82 12.29 7.47
C TYR A 658 -36.28 13.50 6.71
N HIS A 659 -36.55 14.71 7.21
CA HIS A 659 -36.15 15.95 6.56
C HIS A 659 -34.62 16.05 6.55
N ARG A 660 -33.98 15.80 7.70
CA ARG A 660 -32.51 15.85 7.85
C ARG A 660 -31.81 14.86 6.91
N ARG A 661 -32.28 13.61 6.87
CA ARG A 661 -31.78 12.59 5.93
C ARG A 661 -31.92 13.03 4.48
N SER A 662 -33.10 13.53 4.12
CA SER A 662 -33.39 13.95 2.74
C SER A 662 -32.51 15.11 2.30
N VAL A 663 -32.33 16.11 3.18
CA VAL A 663 -31.43 17.25 2.94
C VAL A 663 -29.99 16.77 2.76
N ALA A 664 -29.46 15.96 3.69
CA ALA A 664 -28.09 15.45 3.61
C ALA A 664 -27.85 14.64 2.30
N ALA A 665 -28.81 13.80 1.91
CA ALA A 665 -28.74 13.04 0.66
C ALA A 665 -28.79 13.94 -0.59
N CYS A 666 -29.61 14.99 -0.58
CA CYS A 666 -29.68 15.97 -1.68
C CYS A 666 -28.40 16.78 -1.83
N LEU A 667 -27.77 17.20 -0.72
CA LEU A 667 -26.49 17.90 -0.76
C LEU A 667 -25.38 17.00 -1.33
N VAL A 668 -25.34 15.71 -0.97
CA VAL A 668 -24.42 14.75 -1.60
C VAL A 668 -24.72 14.56 -3.09
N GLN A 669 -25.99 14.52 -3.50
CA GLN A 669 -26.37 14.47 -4.90
C GLN A 669 -25.94 15.75 -5.65
N GLY A 670 -25.99 16.91 -5.02
CA GLY A 670 -25.48 18.17 -5.57
C GLY A 670 -24.01 18.08 -5.98
N VAL A 671 -23.17 17.42 -5.18
CA VAL A 671 -21.75 17.16 -5.51
C VAL A 671 -21.63 16.28 -6.77
N TYR A 672 -22.45 15.23 -6.89
CA TYR A 672 -22.46 14.38 -8.09
C TYR A 672 -22.86 15.15 -9.35
N VAL A 673 -23.87 16.02 -9.25
CA VAL A 673 -24.35 16.81 -10.39
C VAL A 673 -23.35 17.89 -10.78
N LEU A 674 -22.67 18.52 -9.80
CA LEU A 674 -21.62 19.50 -10.08
C LEU A 674 -20.43 18.89 -10.84
N GLU A 675 -19.98 17.70 -10.45
CA GLU A 675 -18.91 17.01 -11.18
C GLU A 675 -19.35 16.59 -12.58
N ARG A 676 -20.62 16.20 -12.78
CA ARG A 676 -21.17 15.95 -14.12
C ARG A 676 -21.28 17.22 -14.95
N ASP A 677 -21.66 18.34 -14.35
CA ASP A 677 -21.70 19.65 -15.00
C ASP A 677 -20.28 20.03 -15.49
N ARG A 678 -19.24 19.77 -14.69
CA ARG A 678 -17.84 19.90 -15.12
C ARG A 678 -17.48 18.97 -16.28
N GLN A 679 -17.76 17.67 -16.16
CA GLN A 679 -17.43 16.66 -17.18
C GLN A 679 -18.14 16.89 -18.52
N THR A 680 -19.32 17.49 -18.51
CA THR A 680 -20.13 17.78 -19.70
C THR A 680 -20.11 19.25 -20.10
N ASN A 681 -19.25 20.06 -19.47
CA ASN A 681 -19.13 21.51 -19.69
C ASN A 681 -20.47 22.28 -19.62
N ARG A 682 -21.38 21.88 -18.74
CA ARG A 682 -22.63 22.61 -18.48
C ARG A 682 -22.35 23.82 -17.58
N GLN A 683 -22.55 25.03 -18.10
CA GLN A 683 -22.37 26.28 -17.36
C GLN A 683 -23.60 27.21 -17.46
N GLY A 684 -23.69 28.16 -16.53
CA GLY A 684 -24.75 29.16 -16.49
C GLY A 684 -26.15 28.53 -16.42
N PRO A 685 -27.11 28.92 -17.29
CA PRO A 685 -28.49 28.40 -17.25
C PRO A 685 -28.61 26.91 -17.59
N HIS A 686 -27.56 26.29 -18.11
CA HIS A 686 -27.51 24.86 -18.39
C HIS A 686 -26.96 24.02 -17.22
N ALA A 687 -26.39 24.65 -16.19
CA ALA A 687 -25.92 23.96 -15.00
C ALA A 687 -27.11 23.43 -14.19
N LEU A 688 -27.01 22.19 -13.71
CA LEU A 688 -28.09 21.50 -13.01
C LEU A 688 -27.82 21.35 -11.52
N ALA A 689 -26.61 21.69 -11.06
CA ALA A 689 -26.20 21.44 -9.68
C ALA A 689 -26.86 22.39 -8.66
N SER A 690 -27.03 23.68 -8.99
CA SER A 690 -27.45 24.71 -8.02
C SER A 690 -28.77 24.43 -7.28
N PRO A 691 -29.83 23.92 -7.93
CA PRO A 691 -31.10 23.67 -7.27
C PRO A 691 -31.02 22.62 -6.13
N TRP A 692 -30.02 21.72 -6.15
CA TRP A 692 -29.87 20.66 -5.15
C TRP A 692 -29.52 21.18 -3.75
N TRP A 693 -28.97 22.40 -3.64
CA TRP A 693 -28.66 23.05 -2.36
C TRP A 693 -29.44 24.35 -2.15
N GLU A 694 -29.74 25.11 -3.20
CA GLU A 694 -30.49 26.37 -3.11
C GLU A 694 -31.92 26.17 -2.59
N PHE A 695 -32.57 25.06 -2.96
CA PHE A 695 -33.91 24.71 -2.49
C PHE A 695 -33.98 24.59 -0.96
N PHE A 696 -32.87 24.19 -0.34
CA PHE A 696 -32.75 24.05 1.12
C PHE A 696 -32.01 25.22 1.77
N HIS A 697 -31.86 26.34 1.06
CA HIS A 697 -31.20 27.56 1.52
C HIS A 697 -29.71 27.36 1.90
N PHE A 698 -29.00 26.52 1.15
CA PHE A 698 -27.54 26.40 1.24
C PHE A 698 -26.84 27.10 0.08
N GLN A 699 -25.59 27.51 0.31
CA GLN A 699 -24.70 28.04 -0.71
C GLN A 699 -23.33 27.34 -0.66
N PRO A 700 -22.68 27.04 -1.80
CA PRO A 700 -21.32 26.51 -1.80
C PRO A 700 -20.33 27.57 -1.32
N LEU A 701 -19.54 27.22 -0.30
CA LEU A 701 -18.45 28.03 0.22
C LEU A 701 -17.11 27.65 -0.42
N ARG A 702 -16.88 26.35 -0.62
CA ARG A 702 -15.64 25.82 -1.21
C ARG A 702 -15.89 24.50 -1.93
N HIS A 703 -15.36 24.37 -3.15
CA HIS A 703 -15.28 23.09 -3.85
C HIS A 703 -14.01 22.35 -3.45
N LEU A 704 -14.12 21.04 -3.24
CA LEU A 704 -12.99 20.15 -2.97
C LEU A 704 -12.65 19.43 -4.27
N VAL A 705 -11.49 19.79 -4.83
CA VAL A 705 -10.99 19.33 -6.12
C VAL A 705 -9.75 18.48 -5.87
N ASP A 706 -9.66 17.32 -6.52
CA ASP A 706 -8.49 16.45 -6.41
C ASP A 706 -7.33 17.01 -7.24
N ASP A 707 -6.14 17.13 -6.63
CA ASP A 707 -4.95 17.69 -7.29
C ASP A 707 -4.39 16.76 -8.38
N VAL A 708 -4.82 15.50 -8.41
CA VAL A 708 -4.34 14.49 -9.38
C VAL A 708 -5.11 14.55 -10.71
N ASP A 709 -6.44 14.59 -10.66
CA ASP A 709 -7.31 14.49 -11.84
C ASP A 709 -8.24 15.71 -12.04
N SER A 710 -8.09 16.73 -11.18
CA SER A 710 -8.94 17.93 -11.15
C SER A 710 -10.44 17.65 -10.97
N SER A 711 -10.82 16.46 -10.49
CA SER A 711 -12.22 16.10 -10.26
C SER A 711 -12.76 16.69 -8.97
N ILE A 712 -14.02 17.12 -9.00
CA ILE A 712 -14.72 17.62 -7.82
C ILE A 712 -15.23 16.39 -7.05
N PHE A 713 -14.76 16.20 -5.82
CA PHE A 713 -15.13 15.06 -4.98
C PHE A 713 -15.92 15.46 -3.73
N GLY A 714 -15.95 16.75 -3.38
CA GLY A 714 -16.75 17.24 -2.26
C GLY A 714 -17.02 18.75 -2.33
N ILE A 715 -17.93 19.22 -1.48
CA ILE A 715 -18.30 20.63 -1.35
C ILE A 715 -18.53 20.95 0.14
N VAL A 716 -18.08 22.14 0.56
CA VAL A 716 -18.47 22.75 1.84
C VAL A 716 -19.63 23.70 1.58
N TYR A 717 -20.79 23.42 2.16
CA TYR A 717 -21.99 24.24 2.09
C TYR A 717 -22.15 25.10 3.34
N GLU A 718 -22.63 26.33 3.18
CA GLU A 718 -23.05 27.23 4.25
C GLU A 718 -24.58 27.40 4.22
N PHE A 719 -25.23 27.27 5.37
CA PHE A 719 -26.67 27.53 5.50
C PHE A 719 -26.96 29.02 5.61
N ARG A 720 -27.86 29.54 4.76
CA ARG A 720 -28.27 30.95 4.71
C ARG A 720 -29.79 31.08 4.87
N PRO A 721 -30.31 31.24 6.09
CA PRO A 721 -31.74 31.24 6.33
C PRO A 721 -32.46 32.41 5.62
N PRO A 722 -33.73 32.23 5.22
CA PRO A 722 -34.50 33.29 4.58
C PRO A 722 -34.75 34.49 5.53
N PRO A 723 -34.80 35.74 5.01
CA PRO A 723 -34.86 36.96 5.83
C PRO A 723 -36.09 37.08 6.77
N SER A 724 -37.18 36.38 6.48
CA SER A 724 -38.47 36.50 7.18
C SER A 724 -38.66 35.56 8.38
N GLY A 725 -37.69 34.69 8.67
CA GLY A 725 -37.80 33.69 9.74
C GLY A 725 -36.95 34.00 10.98
N HIS A 726 -37.33 35.00 11.79
CA HIS A 726 -36.73 35.23 13.12
C HIS A 726 -37.17 34.17 14.16
N LYS A 727 -37.04 32.88 13.83
CA LYS A 727 -36.97 31.83 14.85
C LYS A 727 -35.50 31.61 15.10
N ALA A 728 -35.05 31.88 16.33
CA ALA A 728 -33.69 31.63 16.79
C ALA A 728 -33.16 30.32 16.20
N LEU A 729 -31.97 30.35 15.57
CA LEU A 729 -31.26 29.17 15.10
C LEU A 729 -31.38 28.09 16.17
N THR A 730 -32.24 27.10 15.93
CA THR A 730 -32.42 26.04 16.91
C THR A 730 -31.10 25.27 17.00
N GLN A 731 -30.78 24.70 18.17
CA GLN A 731 -29.61 23.82 18.33
C GLN A 731 -29.55 22.66 17.31
N SER A 732 -30.60 22.39 16.53
CA SER A 732 -30.66 21.34 15.51
C SER A 732 -30.37 21.77 14.07
N THR A 733 -30.25 23.07 13.78
CA THR A 733 -30.02 23.59 12.41
C THR A 733 -28.53 23.55 12.06
N PRO A 734 -28.12 22.93 10.93
CA PRO A 734 -26.73 22.91 10.52
C PRO A 734 -26.26 24.28 10.06
N LYS A 735 -25.06 24.68 10.48
CA LYS A 735 -24.42 25.91 9.96
C LYS A 735 -23.61 25.62 8.70
N TYR A 736 -22.86 24.51 8.72
CA TYR A 736 -22.08 24.02 7.59
C TYR A 736 -22.35 22.55 7.35
N VAL A 737 -22.36 22.16 6.07
CA VAL A 737 -22.44 20.75 5.66
C VAL A 737 -21.28 20.46 4.73
N ILE A 738 -20.46 19.46 5.09
CA ILE A 738 -19.37 18.96 4.25
C ILE A 738 -19.85 17.69 3.58
N ALA A 739 -20.07 17.75 2.28
CA ALA A 739 -20.64 16.65 1.50
C ALA A 739 -19.61 16.04 0.55
N PHE A 740 -19.55 14.70 0.51
CA PHE A 740 -18.64 13.94 -0.36
C PHE A 740 -19.41 12.99 -1.29
N ARG A 741 -19.12 13.06 -2.60
CA ARG A 741 -19.66 12.08 -3.56
C ARG A 741 -18.91 10.76 -3.49
N GLY A 742 -19.56 9.69 -3.94
CA GLY A 742 -18.90 8.41 -4.23
C GLY A 742 -18.44 8.30 -5.67
N THR A 743 -18.17 7.07 -6.11
CA THR A 743 -17.62 6.74 -7.44
C THR A 743 -18.57 7.14 -8.59
N ILE A 744 -18.03 7.79 -9.62
CA ILE A 744 -18.74 8.05 -10.89
C ILE A 744 -18.26 7.03 -11.93
N THR A 745 -19.18 6.20 -12.45
CA THR A 745 -18.85 5.07 -13.33
C THR A 745 -18.72 5.43 -14.82
N LYS A 746 -18.71 6.72 -15.19
CA LYS A 746 -18.60 7.22 -16.57
C LYS A 746 -17.84 8.56 -16.57
N GLY A 747 -16.83 8.72 -17.43
CA GLY A 747 -16.03 9.96 -17.57
C GLY A 747 -14.57 9.80 -17.12
N ASP A 748 -13.79 10.88 -17.19
CA ASP A 748 -12.34 10.87 -16.99
C ASP A 748 -11.89 10.55 -15.55
N SER A 749 -12.80 10.65 -14.56
CA SER A 749 -12.52 10.38 -13.14
C SER A 749 -12.63 8.90 -12.74
N VAL A 750 -13.00 8.00 -13.66
CA VAL A 750 -13.31 6.58 -13.36
C VAL A 750 -12.07 5.82 -12.88
N THR A 751 -10.91 6.04 -13.50
CA THR A 751 -9.67 5.31 -13.18
C THR A 751 -9.14 5.64 -11.79
N GLN A 752 -9.21 6.92 -11.40
CA GLN A 752 -8.82 7.39 -10.08
C GLN A 752 -9.84 7.00 -9.00
N ASP A 753 -11.15 7.07 -9.29
CA ASP A 753 -12.19 6.61 -8.36
C ASP A 753 -12.07 5.09 -8.09
N LEU A 754 -11.80 4.27 -9.12
CA LEU A 754 -11.57 2.82 -8.98
C LEU A 754 -10.27 2.50 -8.23
N LYS A 755 -9.23 3.31 -8.42
CA LYS A 755 -7.97 3.19 -7.66
C LYS A 755 -8.20 3.48 -6.18
N LEU A 756 -8.98 4.50 -5.86
CA LEU A 756 -9.37 4.81 -4.49
C LEU A 756 -10.22 3.69 -3.88
N ASP A 757 -11.16 3.11 -4.63
CA ASP A 757 -11.94 1.94 -4.21
C ASP A 757 -11.03 0.73 -3.87
N LEU A 758 -9.95 0.50 -4.65
CA LEU A 758 -8.91 -0.49 -4.36
C LEU A 758 -8.09 -0.15 -3.10
N ASP A 759 -7.83 1.13 -2.85
CA ASP A 759 -7.11 1.60 -1.66
C ASP A 759 -7.97 1.52 -0.39
N ILE A 760 -9.31 1.62 -0.47
CA ILE A 760 -10.17 1.35 0.69
C ILE A 760 -10.08 -0.12 1.10
N VAL A 761 -10.04 -1.05 0.14
CA VAL A 761 -9.86 -2.50 0.38
C VAL A 761 -8.52 -2.80 1.07
N ARG A 762 -7.49 -1.96 0.86
CA ARG A 762 -6.16 -2.07 1.46
C ARG A 762 -5.96 -1.26 2.75
N ASN A 763 -7.03 -0.65 3.30
CA ASN A 763 -6.98 0.32 4.41
C ASN A 763 -6.04 1.54 4.15
N GLY A 764 -5.75 1.86 2.89
CA GLY A 764 -4.81 2.91 2.47
C GLY A 764 -5.44 4.28 2.21
N LEU A 765 -6.77 4.42 2.38
CA LEU A 765 -7.50 5.66 2.06
C LEU A 765 -6.94 6.90 2.81
N HIS A 766 -6.39 6.70 4.01
CA HIS A 766 -5.78 7.77 4.80
C HIS A 766 -4.51 8.38 4.19
N CYS A 767 -3.90 7.71 3.20
CA CYS A 767 -2.70 8.15 2.48
C CYS A 767 -3.02 8.79 1.12
N THR A 768 -4.28 9.12 0.85
CA THR A 768 -4.71 9.65 -0.46
C THR A 768 -4.87 11.16 -0.44
N SER A 769 -4.55 11.83 -1.55
CA SER A 769 -4.70 13.29 -1.72
C SER A 769 -6.11 13.78 -1.35
N ARG A 770 -7.14 13.09 -1.85
CA ARG A 770 -8.54 13.41 -1.57
C ARG A 770 -8.90 13.32 -0.08
N PHE A 771 -8.33 12.36 0.65
CA PHE A 771 -8.54 12.26 2.08
C PHE A 771 -7.84 13.38 2.84
N GLU A 772 -6.60 13.72 2.50
CA GLU A 772 -5.88 14.84 3.13
C GLU A 772 -6.63 16.16 2.93
N LEU A 773 -7.10 16.42 1.70
CA LEU A 773 -7.94 17.58 1.37
C LEU A 773 -9.28 17.55 2.11
N ALA A 774 -9.94 16.39 2.22
CA ALA A 774 -11.16 16.22 2.99
C ALA A 774 -10.95 16.51 4.48
N MET A 775 -9.88 15.97 5.08
CA MET A 775 -9.49 16.21 6.47
C MET A 775 -9.17 17.66 6.72
N GLN A 776 -8.44 18.31 5.82
CA GLN A 776 -8.10 19.71 5.92
C GLN A 776 -9.36 20.58 5.83
N ALA A 777 -10.29 20.25 4.93
CA ALA A 777 -11.58 20.94 4.84
C ALA A 777 -12.39 20.85 6.14
N VAL A 778 -12.50 19.65 6.72
CA VAL A 778 -13.18 19.43 8.01
C VAL A 778 -12.50 20.23 9.13
N ARG A 779 -11.17 20.14 9.26
CA ARG A 779 -10.41 20.88 10.27
C ARG A 779 -10.56 22.40 10.10
N ASN A 780 -10.54 22.91 8.88
CA ASN A 780 -10.68 24.35 8.61
C ASN A 780 -12.07 24.86 8.99
N VAL A 781 -13.14 24.12 8.66
CA VAL A 781 -14.51 24.51 9.03
C VAL A 781 -14.70 24.48 10.55
N VAL A 782 -14.17 23.44 11.22
CA VAL A 782 -14.20 23.31 12.68
C VAL A 782 -13.38 24.44 13.34
N ALA A 783 -12.19 24.75 12.83
CA ALA A 783 -11.35 25.82 13.36
C ALA A 783 -11.98 27.21 13.18
N ALA A 784 -12.68 27.44 12.06
CA ALA A 784 -13.32 28.71 11.78
C ALA A 784 -14.57 28.99 12.62
N CYS A 785 -15.25 27.95 13.14
CA CYS A 785 -16.58 28.10 13.74
C CYS A 785 -16.81 27.36 15.06
N GLY A 786 -15.85 26.60 15.59
CA GLY A 786 -16.01 25.78 16.80
C GLY A 786 -16.99 24.61 16.59
N ASP A 787 -17.56 24.08 17.68
CA ASP A 787 -18.48 22.91 17.68
C ASP A 787 -19.91 23.23 17.17
N LEU A 788 -20.10 24.33 16.43
CA LEU A 788 -21.40 24.79 15.97
C LEU A 788 -21.98 23.90 14.85
N ASN A 789 -22.79 22.90 15.19
CA ASN A 789 -23.68 22.13 14.29
C ASN A 789 -23.14 21.88 12.87
N ILE A 790 -21.95 21.29 12.78
CA ILE A 790 -21.33 20.92 11.51
C ILE A 790 -21.80 19.52 11.14
N TRP A 791 -22.30 19.37 9.91
CA TRP A 791 -22.67 18.07 9.36
C TRP A 791 -21.58 17.54 8.43
N ILE A 792 -21.35 16.25 8.48
CA ILE A 792 -20.56 15.51 7.50
C ILE A 792 -21.45 14.49 6.80
N ALA A 793 -21.51 14.55 5.48
CA ALA A 793 -22.36 13.68 4.67
C ALA A 793 -21.56 13.04 3.55
N GLY A 794 -21.85 11.78 3.24
CA GLY A 794 -21.20 11.13 2.12
C GLY A 794 -21.96 9.92 1.61
N HIS A 795 -21.68 9.54 0.36
CA HIS A 795 -22.25 8.36 -0.28
C HIS A 795 -21.15 7.43 -0.80
N SER A 796 -21.29 6.11 -0.60
CA SER A 796 -20.34 5.11 -1.13
C SER A 796 -18.88 5.46 -0.74
N LEU A 797 -17.93 5.55 -1.68
CA LEU A 797 -16.55 6.03 -1.42
C LEU A 797 -16.51 7.35 -0.61
N GLY A 798 -17.39 8.32 -0.91
CA GLY A 798 -17.49 9.59 -0.18
C GLY A 798 -17.90 9.43 1.28
N SER A 799 -18.73 8.43 1.58
CA SER A 799 -19.10 8.10 2.95
C SER A 799 -17.93 7.47 3.73
N ALA A 800 -17.05 6.71 3.07
CA ALA A 800 -15.83 6.19 3.70
C ALA A 800 -14.84 7.30 4.04
N MET A 801 -14.65 8.27 3.14
CA MET A 801 -13.85 9.47 3.40
C MET A 801 -14.42 10.28 4.56
N GLY A 802 -15.73 10.55 4.53
CA GLY A 802 -16.41 11.26 5.60
C GLY A 802 -16.37 10.51 6.94
N MET A 803 -16.48 9.18 6.93
CA MET A 803 -16.42 8.36 8.14
C MET A 803 -15.04 8.41 8.79
N LEU A 804 -13.98 8.31 7.98
CA LEU A 804 -12.61 8.42 8.47
C LEU A 804 -12.32 9.83 9.02
N ALA A 805 -12.86 10.87 8.39
CA ALA A 805 -12.75 12.22 8.91
C ALA A 805 -13.52 12.43 10.23
N GLY A 806 -14.76 11.93 10.30
CA GLY A 806 -15.56 11.95 11.52
C GLY A 806 -14.89 11.20 12.68
N LYS A 807 -14.29 10.03 12.43
CA LYS A 807 -13.51 9.28 13.43
C LYS A 807 -12.33 10.10 13.95
N ASN A 808 -11.59 10.78 13.07
CA ASN A 808 -10.46 11.62 13.48
C ASN A 808 -10.89 12.80 14.34
N MET A 809 -12.03 13.43 14.03
CA MET A 809 -12.58 14.51 14.85
C MET A 809 -13.12 14.02 16.19
N ALA A 810 -13.82 12.88 16.21
CA ALA A 810 -14.35 12.28 17.44
C ALA A 810 -13.23 11.95 18.43
N ARG A 811 -12.06 11.52 17.94
CA ARG A 811 -10.86 11.28 18.77
C ARG A 811 -10.31 12.54 19.43
N THR A 812 -10.52 13.71 18.83
CA THR A 812 -10.14 14.99 19.43
C THR A 812 -11.26 15.57 20.31
N GLY A 813 -12.29 14.79 20.61
CA GLY A 813 -13.45 15.20 21.43
C GLY A 813 -14.55 15.95 20.67
N ILE A 814 -14.46 16.02 19.33
CA ILE A 814 -15.39 16.78 18.49
C ILE A 814 -16.33 15.81 17.76
N PHE A 815 -17.57 15.73 18.21
CA PHE A 815 -18.56 14.77 17.71
C PHE A 815 -19.42 15.38 16.61
N LEU A 816 -18.91 15.35 15.38
CA LEU A 816 -19.64 15.85 14.21
C LEU A 816 -20.89 15.01 13.93
N GLU A 817 -21.97 15.68 13.54
CA GLU A 817 -23.18 14.98 13.12
C GLU A 817 -22.99 14.40 11.72
N ALA A 818 -23.21 13.10 11.57
CA ALA A 818 -22.76 12.36 10.40
C ALA A 818 -23.86 11.56 9.71
N PHE A 819 -23.92 11.67 8.38
CA PHE A 819 -24.91 11.02 7.52
C PHE A 819 -24.19 10.23 6.40
N PHE A 820 -24.09 8.91 6.57
CA PHE A 820 -23.36 8.04 5.64
C PHE A 820 -24.32 7.13 4.89
N PHE A 821 -24.41 7.33 3.57
CA PHE A 821 -25.29 6.61 2.67
C PHE A 821 -24.55 5.50 1.95
N ASN A 822 -25.01 4.27 2.10
CA ASN A 822 -24.43 3.07 1.52
C ASN A 822 -22.90 2.97 1.71
N PRO A 823 -22.39 3.11 2.96
CA PRO A 823 -20.96 3.03 3.21
C PRO A 823 -20.40 1.64 2.94
N PRO A 824 -19.19 1.54 2.38
CA PRO A 824 -18.58 0.25 2.12
C PRO A 824 -18.18 -0.47 3.42
N PHE A 825 -18.39 -1.79 3.45
CA PHE A 825 -18.02 -2.68 4.55
C PHE A 825 -16.99 -3.72 4.06
N PHE A 826 -15.80 -3.73 4.68
CA PHE A 826 -14.64 -4.51 4.19
C PHE A 826 -14.49 -5.84 4.93
N SER A 827 -15.38 -6.78 4.62
CA SER A 827 -15.26 -8.19 5.02
C SER A 827 -15.86 -9.11 3.97
N ALA A 828 -15.68 -10.43 4.11
CA ALA A 828 -16.42 -11.38 3.29
C ALA A 828 -17.94 -11.10 3.42
N PRO A 829 -18.71 -11.14 2.30
CA PRO A 829 -20.13 -10.83 2.31
C PRO A 829 -20.93 -11.99 2.93
N ILE A 830 -20.86 -12.14 4.25
CA ILE A 830 -21.51 -13.22 5.01
C ILE A 830 -23.04 -13.10 4.95
N GLU A 831 -23.61 -11.91 4.79
CA GLU A 831 -25.05 -11.68 4.55
C GLU A 831 -25.57 -12.28 3.25
N ARG A 832 -24.70 -12.64 2.29
CA ARG A 832 -25.12 -13.39 1.09
C ARG A 832 -25.55 -14.83 1.39
N ILE A 833 -25.22 -15.35 2.56
CA ILE A 833 -25.51 -16.73 2.94
C ILE A 833 -26.98 -16.83 3.36
N LYS A 834 -27.80 -17.48 2.51
CA LYS A 834 -29.24 -17.70 2.76
C LYS A 834 -29.51 -18.52 4.02
N ASP A 835 -28.61 -19.45 4.36
CA ASP A 835 -28.74 -20.30 5.54
C ASP A 835 -28.36 -19.53 6.82
N LYS A 836 -29.35 -19.26 7.67
CA LYS A 836 -29.18 -18.51 8.92
C LYS A 836 -28.23 -19.19 9.92
N LYS A 837 -28.15 -20.53 9.95
CA LYS A 837 -27.27 -21.28 10.86
C LYS A 837 -25.83 -21.21 10.40
N VAL A 838 -25.57 -21.39 9.09
CA VAL A 838 -24.23 -21.26 8.51
C VAL A 838 -23.72 -19.82 8.62
N LYS A 839 -24.59 -18.84 8.32
CA LYS A 839 -24.29 -17.41 8.50
C LYS A 839 -23.83 -17.11 9.93
N HIS A 840 -24.53 -17.66 10.92
CA HIS A 840 -24.22 -17.43 12.33
C HIS A 840 -22.96 -18.18 12.78
N GLY A 841 -22.77 -19.42 12.35
CA GLY A 841 -21.59 -20.23 12.66
C GLY A 841 -20.30 -19.58 12.18
N ILE A 842 -20.29 -19.03 10.96
CA ILE A 842 -19.13 -18.34 10.39
C ILE A 842 -18.78 -17.08 11.19
N ARG A 843 -19.79 -16.30 11.63
CA ARG A 843 -19.54 -15.09 12.43
C ARG A 843 -19.02 -15.39 13.83
N ILE A 844 -19.58 -16.40 14.50
CA ILE A 844 -19.08 -16.83 15.81
C ILE A 844 -17.63 -17.29 15.71
N ALA A 845 -17.31 -18.12 14.71
CA ALA A 845 -15.95 -18.60 14.48
C ALA A 845 -14.98 -17.44 14.21
N SER A 846 -15.38 -16.47 13.37
CA SER A 846 -14.59 -15.26 13.08
C SER A 846 -14.36 -14.39 14.32
N SER A 847 -15.38 -14.18 15.16
CA SER A 847 -15.25 -13.44 16.42
C SER A 847 -14.33 -14.16 17.42
N LEU A 848 -14.44 -15.48 17.54
CA LEU A 848 -13.58 -16.28 18.43
C LEU A 848 -12.11 -16.26 17.98
N LEU A 849 -11.85 -16.37 16.67
CA LEU A 849 -10.52 -16.22 16.08
C LEU A 849 -9.93 -14.83 16.37
N THR A 850 -10.71 -13.78 16.14
CA THR A 850 -10.28 -12.38 16.35
C THR A 850 -10.02 -12.08 17.82
N ALA A 851 -10.89 -12.56 18.73
CA ALA A 851 -10.69 -12.42 20.16
C ALA A 851 -9.47 -13.22 20.66
N GLY A 852 -9.24 -14.42 20.12
CA GLY A 852 -8.04 -15.23 20.40
C GLY A 852 -6.76 -14.52 19.98
N LEU A 853 -6.73 -13.92 18.78
CA LEU A 853 -5.64 -13.09 18.29
C LEU A 853 -5.39 -11.86 19.18
N SER A 854 -6.46 -11.16 19.58
CA SER A 854 -6.40 -9.98 20.46
C SER A 854 -5.88 -10.32 21.87
N LEU A 855 -6.32 -11.44 22.45
CA LEU A 855 -5.83 -11.94 23.74
C LEU A 855 -4.36 -12.35 23.69
N ALA A 856 -3.92 -13.00 22.61
CA ALA A 856 -2.52 -13.37 22.39
C ALA A 856 -1.61 -12.14 22.26
N MET A 857 -2.10 -11.05 21.66
CA MET A 857 -1.39 -9.77 21.62
C MET A 857 -1.32 -9.11 23.02
N LYS A 858 -2.36 -9.22 23.85
CA LYS A 858 -2.39 -8.70 25.24
C LYS A 858 -1.42 -9.43 26.19
N ALA A 859 -1.08 -10.70 25.94
CA ALA A 859 -0.25 -11.53 26.82
C ALA A 859 1.26 -11.20 26.79
N LYS A 860 1.74 -10.33 25.89
CA LYS A 860 3.18 -10.00 25.69
C LYS A 860 3.65 -8.66 26.29
N GLY A 861 2.82 -7.96 27.07
CA GLY A 861 2.87 -6.50 27.20
C GLY A 861 4.14 -5.79 27.72
N HIS A 862 4.39 -4.60 27.14
CA HIS A 862 4.67 -3.34 27.85
C HIS A 862 3.99 -2.16 27.12
N ASN A 863 3.19 -1.37 27.86
CA ASN A 863 2.56 -0.07 27.51
C ASN A 863 1.64 0.11 26.28
N GLN A 864 1.04 -0.94 25.71
CA GLN A 864 -0.15 -0.80 24.83
C GLN A 864 -1.47 -1.20 25.52
N ARG A 865 -1.51 -1.14 26.87
CA ARG A 865 -2.76 -1.36 27.62
C ARG A 865 -3.79 -0.22 27.41
N SER A 866 -3.40 0.89 26.80
CA SER A 866 -4.22 2.09 26.68
C SER A 866 -4.74 2.35 25.26
N ARG A 867 -3.92 2.30 24.20
CA ARG A 867 -4.29 2.97 22.95
C ARG A 867 -5.53 2.42 22.22
N SER A 868 -5.70 1.11 21.98
CA SER A 868 -6.87 0.60 21.21
C SER A 868 -8.16 0.48 22.03
N ASP A 869 -8.06 0.05 23.30
CA ASP A 869 -9.17 0.08 24.25
C ASP A 869 -9.62 1.55 24.47
N ASP A 870 -8.70 2.50 24.66
CA ASP A 870 -9.02 3.94 24.76
C ASP A 870 -9.57 4.51 23.46
N LEU A 871 -9.15 4.04 22.27
CA LEU A 871 -9.61 4.57 20.98
C LEU A 871 -11.07 4.17 20.66
N PHE A 872 -11.45 2.91 20.88
CA PHE A 872 -12.82 2.47 20.62
C PHE A 872 -13.78 3.02 21.69
N THR A 873 -13.32 3.15 22.94
CA THR A 873 -14.03 3.85 24.01
C THR A 873 -14.12 5.36 23.74
N ALA A 874 -13.07 6.02 23.23
CA ALA A 874 -13.10 7.44 22.85
C ALA A 874 -14.04 7.71 21.66
N LEU A 875 -14.20 6.73 20.77
CA LEU A 875 -15.17 6.80 19.67
C LEU A 875 -16.61 6.47 20.11
N SER A 876 -16.81 5.80 21.25
CA SER A 876 -18.14 5.35 21.70
C SER A 876 -19.21 6.44 21.85
N PRO A 877 -18.89 7.71 22.22
CA PRO A 877 -19.87 8.78 22.28
C PRO A 877 -20.31 9.28 20.89
N TRP A 878 -19.53 9.01 19.84
CA TRP A 878 -19.87 9.38 18.48
C TRP A 878 -20.88 8.39 17.88
N VAL A 879 -22.05 8.89 17.48
CA VAL A 879 -23.13 8.08 16.92
C VAL A 879 -23.47 8.55 15.50
N PRO A 880 -22.72 8.10 14.47
CA PRO A 880 -23.04 8.40 13.09
C PRO A 880 -24.35 7.73 12.64
N SER A 881 -25.09 8.37 11.75
CA SER A 881 -26.25 7.79 11.07
C SER A 881 -25.79 7.03 9.83
N LEU A 882 -26.03 5.72 9.81
CA LEU A 882 -25.69 4.83 8.70
C LEU A 882 -26.98 4.44 7.98
N TYR A 883 -27.03 4.67 6.68
CA TYR A 883 -28.16 4.33 5.83
C TYR A 883 -27.74 3.22 4.87
N VAL A 884 -28.36 2.04 4.99
CA VAL A 884 -27.96 0.83 4.25
C VAL A 884 -29.16 0.13 3.60
N HIS A 885 -28.91 -0.59 2.51
CA HIS A 885 -29.90 -1.40 1.83
C HIS A 885 -29.50 -2.89 1.85
N PRO A 886 -30.38 -3.84 2.18
CA PRO A 886 -30.04 -5.27 2.22
C PRO A 886 -29.56 -5.82 0.87
N ASP A 887 -30.17 -5.36 -0.23
CA ASP A 887 -29.77 -5.75 -1.60
C ASP A 887 -28.51 -5.03 -2.12
N ASP A 888 -27.92 -4.13 -1.33
CA ASP A 888 -26.65 -3.48 -1.65
C ASP A 888 -25.48 -4.23 -1.03
N HIS A 889 -24.79 -5.02 -1.86
CA HIS A 889 -23.64 -5.83 -1.45
C HIS A 889 -22.44 -5.03 -0.92
N ILE A 890 -22.38 -3.71 -1.12
CA ILE A 890 -21.29 -2.86 -0.63
C ILE A 890 -21.48 -2.56 0.86
N CYS A 891 -22.72 -2.39 1.32
CA CYS A 891 -23.02 -1.92 2.67
C CYS A 891 -23.83 -2.90 3.55
N SER A 892 -24.42 -3.94 2.97
CA SER A 892 -25.34 -4.84 3.68
C SER A 892 -24.72 -5.56 4.89
N GLU A 893 -23.40 -5.78 4.91
CA GLU A 893 -22.71 -6.38 6.06
C GLU A 893 -22.82 -5.55 7.34
N TYR A 894 -23.08 -4.23 7.29
CA TYR A 894 -23.33 -3.44 8.50
C TYR A 894 -24.54 -3.95 9.29
N ILE A 895 -25.58 -4.43 8.60
CA ILE A 895 -26.76 -5.06 9.24
C ILE A 895 -26.29 -6.24 10.08
N GLY A 896 -25.49 -7.08 9.45
CA GLY A 896 -24.97 -8.29 10.04
C GLY A 896 -23.98 -8.08 11.18
N TYR A 897 -23.10 -7.10 11.04
CA TYR A 897 -22.12 -6.68 12.04
C TYR A 897 -22.81 -6.27 13.35
N PHE A 898 -23.77 -5.34 13.27
CA PHE A 898 -24.47 -4.85 14.47
C PHE A 898 -25.43 -5.89 15.06
N GLU A 899 -26.10 -6.71 14.24
CA GLU A 899 -26.96 -7.79 14.73
C GLU A 899 -26.17 -8.89 15.45
N HIS A 900 -25.03 -9.31 14.88
CA HIS A 900 -24.16 -10.32 15.48
C HIS A 900 -23.66 -9.87 16.84
N ARG A 901 -23.23 -8.60 16.92
CA ARG A 901 -22.76 -8.01 18.17
C ARG A 901 -23.83 -8.03 19.27
N LYS A 902 -25.07 -7.62 18.95
CA LYS A 902 -26.20 -7.66 19.89
C LYS A 902 -26.49 -9.09 20.35
N ARG A 903 -26.45 -10.07 19.45
CA ARG A 903 -26.67 -11.48 19.82
C ARG A 903 -25.57 -12.03 20.72
N MET A 904 -24.30 -11.66 20.47
CA MET A 904 -23.20 -12.09 21.34
C MET A 904 -23.34 -11.51 22.76
N GLU A 905 -23.83 -10.28 22.89
CA GLU A 905 -24.21 -9.71 24.19
C GLU A 905 -25.38 -10.48 24.83
N GLU A 906 -26.44 -10.78 24.08
CA GLU A 906 -27.59 -11.57 24.56
C GLU A 906 -27.20 -13.00 24.99
N MET A 907 -26.19 -13.61 24.35
CA MET A 907 -25.66 -14.94 24.67
C MET A 907 -24.65 -14.95 25.85
N GLY A 908 -24.41 -13.81 26.51
CA GLY A 908 -23.44 -13.70 27.60
C GLY A 908 -21.97 -13.73 27.15
N ALA A 909 -21.71 -13.72 25.84
CA ALA A 909 -20.38 -13.71 25.24
C ALA A 909 -19.91 -12.28 24.84
N GLY A 910 -20.55 -11.24 25.38
CA GLY A 910 -20.28 -9.84 25.05
C GLY A 910 -18.83 -9.41 25.30
N GLY A 911 -18.12 -10.02 26.26
CA GLY A 911 -16.69 -9.78 26.49
C GLY A 911 -15.79 -10.23 25.33
N ILE A 912 -16.09 -11.38 24.73
CA ILE A 912 -15.37 -11.93 23.57
C ILE A 912 -15.65 -11.05 22.35
N GLU A 913 -16.90 -10.64 22.16
CA GLU A 913 -17.30 -9.80 21.05
C GLU A 913 -16.73 -8.38 21.16
N ARG A 914 -16.62 -7.79 22.37
CA ARG A 914 -15.95 -6.50 22.58
C ARG A 914 -14.48 -6.55 22.18
N LEU A 915 -13.78 -7.65 22.48
CA LEU A 915 -12.39 -7.88 22.05
C LEU A 915 -12.26 -8.06 20.52
N ALA A 916 -13.24 -8.71 19.89
CA ALA A 916 -13.27 -8.95 18.46
C ALA A 916 -13.71 -7.74 17.62
N THR A 917 -14.63 -6.92 18.12
CA THR A 917 -15.20 -5.76 17.40
C THR A 917 -14.30 -4.54 17.37
N GLN A 918 -13.32 -4.47 18.27
CA GLN A 918 -12.29 -3.43 18.30
C GLN A 918 -11.27 -3.57 17.17
N ASN A 919 -11.17 -4.75 16.54
CA ASN A 919 -10.14 -5.01 15.55
C ASN A 919 -10.66 -5.91 14.44
N SER A 920 -10.45 -5.55 13.16
CA SER A 920 -10.61 -6.52 12.08
C SER A 920 -9.39 -7.45 12.04
N VAL A 921 -9.57 -8.69 11.58
CA VAL A 921 -8.47 -9.65 11.37
C VAL A 921 -7.35 -9.03 10.52
N ALA A 922 -7.72 -8.21 9.53
CA ALA A 922 -6.77 -7.47 8.69
C ALA A 922 -6.05 -6.32 9.43
N SER A 923 -6.71 -5.63 10.37
CA SER A 923 -6.11 -4.53 11.15
C SER A 923 -5.20 -5.00 12.28
N LEU A 924 -5.51 -6.11 12.96
CA LEU A 924 -4.61 -6.73 13.94
C LEU A 924 -3.28 -7.12 13.29
N PHE A 925 -3.36 -7.58 12.04
CA PHE A 925 -2.22 -7.96 11.22
C PHE A 925 -1.38 -6.76 10.77
N LEU A 926 -2.02 -5.69 10.26
CA LEU A 926 -1.32 -4.46 9.84
C LEU A 926 -0.62 -3.78 11.03
N ASN A 927 -1.29 -3.71 12.18
CA ASN A 927 -0.72 -3.16 13.42
C ASN A 927 0.46 -3.99 13.91
N ALA A 928 0.42 -5.32 13.76
CA ALA A 928 1.53 -6.20 14.13
C ALA A 928 2.72 -6.14 13.15
N MET A 929 2.50 -5.64 11.93
CA MET A 929 3.53 -5.32 10.93
C MET A 929 4.05 -3.86 11.00
N GLY A 930 3.70 -3.11 12.06
CA GLY A 930 4.16 -1.73 12.26
C GLY A 930 3.46 -0.68 11.39
N LYS A 931 2.35 -1.04 10.72
CA LYS A 931 1.48 -0.09 10.02
C LYS A 931 0.22 0.12 10.85
N ASP A 932 0.14 1.25 11.56
CA ASP A 932 -1.09 1.67 12.25
C ASP A 932 -2.19 1.89 11.19
N SER A 933 -3.14 0.95 11.05
CA SER A 933 -4.29 1.14 10.16
C SER A 933 -5.58 0.81 10.89
N ASP A 934 -6.37 1.84 11.18
CA ASP A 934 -7.68 1.71 11.82
C ASP A 934 -8.74 1.29 10.77
N PRO A 935 -9.46 0.17 10.98
CA PRO A 935 -10.46 -0.30 10.03
C PRO A 935 -11.62 0.70 9.92
N ILE A 936 -11.82 1.26 8.72
CA ILE A 936 -12.80 2.33 8.46
C ILE A 936 -14.22 1.88 8.86
N HIS A 937 -14.59 0.63 8.57
CA HIS A 937 -15.95 0.10 8.74
C HIS A 937 -16.33 -0.29 10.18
N LEU A 938 -15.39 -0.38 11.12
CA LEU A 938 -15.71 -0.75 12.50
C LEU A 938 -16.13 0.49 13.30
N LEU A 939 -17.35 0.47 13.82
CA LEU A 939 -17.91 1.56 14.63
C LEU A 939 -18.41 1.02 15.97
N PRO A 940 -18.08 1.69 17.10
CA PRO A 940 -18.56 1.31 18.43
C PRO A 940 -20.07 1.55 18.58
N SER A 941 -20.53 2.70 18.10
CA SER A 941 -21.93 3.14 18.18
C SER A 941 -22.37 3.65 16.81
N ALA A 942 -23.63 3.43 16.44
CA ALA A 942 -24.23 3.99 15.24
C ALA A 942 -25.76 3.94 15.30
N CYS A 943 -26.43 4.87 14.62
CA CYS A 943 -27.85 4.75 14.28
C CYS A 943 -27.97 4.10 12.89
N LEU A 944 -28.26 2.80 12.86
CA LEU A 944 -28.38 2.05 11.61
C LEU A 944 -29.83 2.11 11.10
N THR A 945 -30.01 2.69 9.92
CA THR A 945 -31.29 2.74 9.22
C THR A 945 -31.23 1.85 7.99
N THR A 946 -32.03 0.79 7.99
CA THR A 946 -32.14 -0.17 6.89
C THR A 946 -33.36 0.18 6.04
N ASN A 947 -33.16 0.32 4.73
CA ASN A 947 -34.25 0.48 3.78
C ASN A 947 -34.76 -0.90 3.34
N LEU A 948 -36.01 -1.22 3.69
CA LEU A 948 -36.69 -2.47 3.36
C LEU A 948 -37.63 -2.34 2.16
N SER A 949 -37.70 -1.15 1.54
CA SER A 949 -38.46 -0.97 0.30
C SER A 949 -37.85 -1.83 -0.82
N PRO A 950 -38.67 -2.48 -1.67
CA PRO A 950 -38.15 -3.28 -2.79
C PRO A 950 -37.31 -2.45 -3.76
N ALA A 951 -36.14 -2.96 -4.14
CA ALA A 951 -35.32 -2.42 -5.22
C ALA A 951 -35.36 -3.36 -6.43
N ALA A 952 -35.51 -2.80 -7.63
CA ALA A 952 -35.54 -3.57 -8.88
C ALA A 952 -34.14 -4.11 -9.25
N ASP A 953 -33.09 -3.39 -8.90
CA ASP A 953 -31.71 -3.77 -9.15
C ASP A 953 -30.74 -3.20 -8.10
N PHE A 954 -29.49 -3.68 -8.17
CA PHE A 954 -28.39 -3.18 -7.32
C PHE A 954 -28.17 -1.67 -7.47
N LYS A 955 -28.35 -1.09 -8.66
CA LYS A 955 -28.12 0.35 -8.89
C LYS A 955 -29.14 1.22 -8.18
N GLN A 956 -30.38 0.74 -8.05
CA GLN A 956 -31.43 1.37 -7.27
C GLN A 956 -31.16 1.18 -5.77
N ALA A 957 -30.80 -0.02 -5.34
CA ALA A 957 -30.43 -0.34 -3.95
C ALA A 957 -29.19 0.43 -3.47
N HIS A 958 -28.22 0.70 -4.34
CA HIS A 958 -27.00 1.44 -4.01
C HIS A 958 -27.15 2.96 -4.22
N GLY A 959 -28.11 3.45 -5.02
CA GLY A 959 -28.16 4.86 -5.38
C GLY A 959 -28.60 5.79 -4.22
N VAL A 960 -27.94 6.95 -4.08
CA VAL A 960 -28.27 7.95 -3.03
C VAL A 960 -29.71 8.49 -3.13
N HIS A 961 -30.29 8.49 -4.33
CA HIS A 961 -31.63 8.99 -4.62
C HIS A 961 -32.79 8.26 -3.93
N GLN A 962 -32.55 7.05 -3.43
CA GLN A 962 -33.57 6.36 -2.64
C GLN A 962 -33.88 7.10 -1.33
N TRP A 963 -32.94 7.89 -0.78
CA TRP A 963 -32.99 8.32 0.62
C TRP A 963 -33.90 9.53 0.91
N TRP A 964 -34.37 10.23 -0.12
CA TRP A 964 -35.29 11.38 0.00
C TRP A 964 -36.72 11.09 -0.50
N ARG A 965 -37.05 9.82 -0.73
CA ARG A 965 -38.42 9.41 -1.09
C ARG A 965 -39.36 9.45 0.12
N PRO A 966 -40.64 9.84 -0.07
CA PRO A 966 -41.63 9.88 1.00
C PRO A 966 -42.17 8.49 1.40
N ASP A 967 -42.10 7.51 0.50
CA ASP A 967 -42.72 6.18 0.58
C ASP A 967 -41.71 5.08 0.96
N LEU A 968 -40.84 5.33 1.94
CA LEU A 968 -39.81 4.38 2.35
C LEU A 968 -40.22 3.55 3.56
N HIS A 969 -40.05 2.23 3.47
CA HIS A 969 -40.14 1.30 4.60
C HIS A 969 -38.79 1.23 5.30
N LEU A 970 -38.57 2.13 6.27
CA LEU A 970 -37.31 2.22 6.99
C LEU A 970 -37.40 1.56 8.36
N HIS A 971 -36.39 0.79 8.70
CA HIS A 971 -36.17 0.27 10.05
C HIS A 971 -34.91 0.90 10.64
N SER A 972 -35.08 1.79 11.63
CA SER A 972 -33.97 2.44 12.33
C SER A 972 -33.74 1.81 13.70
N LYS A 973 -32.49 1.47 13.99
CA LYS A 973 -32.08 0.90 15.27
C LYS A 973 -30.77 1.52 15.76
N LEU A 974 -30.77 1.93 17.01
CA LEU A 974 -29.62 2.51 17.68
C LEU A 974 -28.79 1.40 18.32
N TYR A 975 -27.51 1.37 17.98
CA TYR A 975 -26.50 0.51 18.59
C TYR A 975 -25.52 1.38 19.36
N LYS A 976 -25.31 1.09 20.64
CA LYS A 976 -24.36 1.78 21.52
C LYS A 976 -23.34 0.80 22.09
N TYR A 977 -22.11 1.27 22.31
CA TYR A 977 -21.04 0.49 22.89
C TYR A 977 -21.16 0.27 24.40
#